data_AF-A0A3D5D6B0-F1
#
_entry.id   AF-A0A3D5D6B0-F1
#
_cell.length_a   1.000
_cell.length_b   1.000
_cell.length_c   1.000
_cell.angle_alpha   90.00
_cell.angle_beta   90.00
_cell.angle_gamma   90.00
#
_symmetry.space_group_name_H-M   'P 1'
#
loop_
_entity.id
_entity.type
_entity.pdbx_description
1 polymer ?
#
loop_
_entity_poly.entity_id
_entity_poly.type
_entity_poly.pdbx_seq_one_letter_code
_entity_poly.pdbx_strand_id
1 'polypeptide(L)'
;MNILRVHRVFEVGEMRAAIYILTLLALPLWAGTPEAMVLLKANCFSCHNADKEKGGLDLTTREALLAGGDNGKVLQPGKSAASRLVQSLQPGADPHMPPKDQLSPRAIAALEAWVNDGAPWDAEALKDRPSPKIEQLAQLPASYAPALALAMSTDGKRLAVGRANRVVVHDLENKNAVLATLQGHRDAVQALAWSADGKWLASSDYRSVRLWNAELKPAGEITAFEGRVTALAFAPDNKSLFTADSQPAVRGLVRQWSVPERKPLADWPAHADAIYGLALSKDGKQLATAGADEVATVWTLADRKPRATLEGHQGAVYGVAFKADGDQLATVSADHELLVWDLKTKLKMTEVRVHKGGVTGLHWTPDDKAIVTSCEDGLARIFTDIQTHDGAQRSSTAKERKLTGGSGRLHAVVSSADAKTVVAGNHAGNVFIWENNRLTATLKPETKAAVPEGKVSFIKDVLPILSKAGCSAGACHAKAEGQRGFSLSVFAYDTRKDWQEITEDAFGRRVFPSYPEESLIYRKATLAMPHEGGQRIAPGSESAKVLLQWIREGMAYQHEGEATLSRVTVEPAAGVYRKQAGQSLKVTAHFSDDSKRDVTALAEFVSNDNGMATVTDAGRITVGQLNGEGTVVARYMGQVAISRVTVPAEKKISAAQYAALPAHNFIDELAYAQFQRLGFLPSELCSDEEFLRRASLDTIGRLPTIEEARAYLDDKAKDKRAKLIERLLADPAYADHWANKWADLVRPNPDRAGLKSVYVLDQWLREAFRKNLPMDAFAREMITATGSTHRFGPTVVYRDKRTPDEMAKIFSQVFLGTRLECARCHNHPNEKWSQRDFYSLAAYFAQVKRKGAGVSPPISGGTEWFYHGASGSVSHPVTGETLSPRAPDSEPAKMAAGEDARQKLVDWMAEPDNPFFARAMVNRVWGAHFGKGLVEPVDDMRASNPPVNAALLDALAAHFVKLKFNQKALIRTILSSRLYQLSSEPNATNAVDTRNFSRSYRRRLSAEVLLDAVSDVTGVPTSFTATWNGARALETWNFKIGSEFLDAFGRPNSSSDPPCERNTKGTVVQALHMMHSEILHAKITHADGRAEKLAASDKAPAEIAEEVFLVSLNRRPTATESKQITAYFEKKKDDRKGAVQDLLWAVLNTAEFLFNH
;
A
#
# COMPACT_ATOMS: atom_id res chain seq x y z
N MET A 1 -39.72 67.37 -2.68
CA MET A 1 -40.82 67.96 -3.47
C MET A 1 -41.66 66.83 -4.04
N ASN A 2 -42.96 66.80 -3.68
CA ASN A 2 -44.12 66.08 -4.26
C ASN A 2 -44.03 64.54 -4.38
N ILE A 3 -44.68 63.71 -3.55
CA ILE A 3 -46.11 63.51 -3.21
C ILE A 3 -47.03 63.28 -4.42
N LEU A 4 -47.50 62.03 -4.60
CA LEU A 4 -48.90 61.56 -4.79
C LEU A 4 -48.86 60.13 -5.42
N ARG A 5 -49.15 59.05 -4.68
CA ARG A 5 -50.47 58.47 -4.32
C ARG A 5 -51.25 57.92 -5.53
N VAL A 6 -51.90 56.74 -5.54
CA VAL A 6 -52.00 55.56 -4.64
C VAL A 6 -53.06 54.60 -5.24
N HIS A 7 -52.96 53.29 -4.90
CA HIS A 7 -53.99 52.21 -4.96
C HIS A 7 -54.34 51.55 -6.32
N ARG A 8 -54.55 50.23 -6.44
CA ARG A 8 -55.04 49.16 -5.50
C ARG A 8 -54.77 47.78 -6.18
N VAL A 9 -54.26 46.71 -5.55
CA VAL A 9 -54.96 45.61 -4.80
C VAL A 9 -53.84 44.60 -4.36
N PHE A 10 -53.42 44.51 -3.08
CA PHE A 10 -53.73 43.51 -2.02
C PHE A 10 -53.57 42.03 -2.48
N GLU A 11 -52.74 41.14 -1.92
CA GLU A 11 -52.49 40.77 -0.50
C GLU A 11 -51.14 40.03 -0.32
N VAL A 12 -50.54 40.20 0.88
CA VAL A 12 -49.64 39.32 1.65
C VAL A 12 -48.68 38.40 0.88
N GLY A 13 -47.48 38.91 0.59
CA GLY A 13 -46.43 38.12 -0.07
C GLY A 13 -45.02 38.56 0.28
N GLU A 14 -44.68 38.87 1.53
CA GLU A 14 -43.30 39.23 1.89
C GLU A 14 -42.98 38.98 3.38
N MET A 15 -43.03 37.71 3.78
CA MET A 15 -42.43 37.25 5.04
C MET A 15 -41.91 35.79 4.93
N ARG A 16 -41.44 35.41 3.73
CA ARG A 16 -40.86 34.07 3.45
C ARG A 16 -39.48 34.10 2.77
N ALA A 17 -38.95 35.25 2.36
CA ALA A 17 -37.68 35.32 1.63
C ALA A 17 -36.43 35.45 2.51
N ALA A 18 -36.56 35.83 3.79
CA ALA A 18 -35.41 35.98 4.71
C ALA A 18 -35.04 34.70 5.50
N ILE A 19 -35.85 33.63 5.39
CA ILE A 19 -35.57 32.31 6.00
C ILE A 19 -34.92 31.33 5.01
N TYR A 20 -34.84 31.69 3.72
CA TYR A 20 -34.26 30.82 2.67
C TYR A 20 -32.79 31.08 2.33
N ILE A 21 -32.14 32.12 2.90
CA ILE A 21 -30.74 32.47 2.60
C ILE A 21 -29.77 32.06 3.73
N LEU A 22 -30.25 31.61 4.89
CA LEU A 22 -29.41 31.05 5.97
C LEU A 22 -29.34 29.51 6.01
N THR A 23 -29.97 28.81 5.07
CA THR A 23 -30.01 27.33 4.99
C THR A 23 -29.13 26.74 3.87
N LEU A 24 -28.23 27.53 3.27
CA LEU A 24 -27.29 27.07 2.22
C LEU A 24 -25.80 27.13 2.63
N LEU A 25 -25.50 27.39 3.91
CA LEU A 25 -24.14 27.36 4.47
C LEU A 25 -23.95 26.34 5.60
N ALA A 26 -24.86 25.37 5.73
CA ALA A 26 -24.71 24.22 6.61
C ALA A 26 -25.10 22.95 5.85
N LEU A 27 -24.21 22.45 4.98
CA LEU A 27 -24.13 21.01 4.81
C LEU A 27 -23.70 20.46 6.18
N PRO A 28 -24.50 19.60 6.82
CA PRO A 28 -24.35 19.42 8.25
C PRO A 28 -23.13 18.57 8.56
N LEU A 29 -22.48 18.95 9.67
CA LEU A 29 -21.55 18.20 10.49
C LEU A 29 -22.14 16.87 11.05
N TRP A 30 -23.01 16.16 10.31
CA TRP A 30 -23.76 14.99 10.81
C TRP A 30 -23.29 13.64 10.26
N ALA A 31 -22.09 13.55 9.68
CA ALA A 31 -21.58 12.28 9.15
C ALA A 31 -21.42 11.20 10.24
N GLY A 32 -21.18 11.58 11.49
CA GLY A 32 -20.98 10.64 12.62
C GLY A 32 -22.26 10.21 13.35
N THR A 33 -23.38 10.92 13.18
CA THR A 33 -24.61 10.67 13.94
C THR A 33 -25.23 9.30 13.65
N PRO A 34 -25.41 8.89 12.39
CA PRO A 34 -25.92 7.55 12.09
C PRO A 34 -24.99 6.45 12.60
N GLU A 35 -23.67 6.67 12.58
CA GLU A 35 -22.67 5.72 13.08
C GLU A 35 -22.77 5.52 14.58
N ALA A 36 -22.90 6.60 15.35
CA ALA A 36 -23.13 6.50 16.79
C ALA A 36 -24.43 5.75 17.13
N MET A 37 -25.53 6.04 16.43
CA MET A 37 -26.82 5.38 16.66
C MET A 37 -26.74 3.87 16.42
N VAL A 38 -26.14 3.45 15.30
CA VAL A 38 -25.96 2.03 14.97
C VAL A 38 -25.04 1.33 15.96
N LEU A 39 -23.98 2.00 16.43
CA LEU A 39 -23.07 1.47 17.46
C LEU A 39 -23.78 1.26 18.80
N LEU A 40 -24.56 2.24 19.26
CA LEU A 40 -25.32 2.14 20.51
C LEU A 40 -26.38 1.04 20.42
N LYS A 41 -27.11 0.96 19.30
CA LYS A 41 -28.09 -0.11 19.07
C LYS A 41 -27.47 -1.50 19.10
N ALA A 42 -26.34 -1.67 18.43
CA ALA A 42 -25.68 -2.97 18.31
C ALA A 42 -25.03 -3.46 19.61
N ASN A 43 -24.51 -2.55 20.44
CA ASN A 43 -23.63 -2.91 21.56
C ASN A 43 -24.20 -2.55 22.94
N CYS A 44 -25.20 -1.68 23.02
CA CYS A 44 -25.66 -1.12 24.30
C CYS A 44 -27.15 -1.39 24.58
N PHE A 45 -28.02 -1.29 23.57
CA PHE A 45 -29.48 -1.32 23.77
C PHE A 45 -30.00 -2.64 24.33
N SER A 46 -29.36 -3.78 24.05
CA SER A 46 -29.81 -5.09 24.58
C SER A 46 -29.76 -5.18 26.11
N CYS A 47 -28.91 -4.35 26.74
CA CYS A 47 -28.65 -4.34 28.18
C CYS A 47 -29.09 -3.03 28.88
N HIS A 48 -29.34 -1.96 28.12
CA HIS A 48 -29.74 -0.65 28.62
C HIS A 48 -30.99 -0.17 27.90
N ASN A 49 -32.12 -0.75 28.27
CA ASN A 49 -33.45 -0.43 27.75
C ASN A 49 -34.47 -0.43 28.91
N ALA A 50 -35.68 0.04 28.63
CA ALA A 50 -36.76 0.15 29.60
C ALA A 50 -37.12 -1.17 30.32
N ASP A 51 -36.91 -2.33 29.69
CA ASP A 51 -37.25 -3.64 30.28
C ASP A 51 -36.08 -4.25 31.09
N LYS A 52 -34.85 -3.76 30.86
CA LYS A 52 -33.61 -4.27 31.44
C LYS A 52 -32.74 -3.09 31.87
N GLU A 53 -33.16 -2.40 32.92
CA GLU A 53 -32.42 -1.27 33.49
C GLU A 53 -31.33 -1.76 34.45
N LYS A 54 -30.14 -2.08 33.95
CA LYS A 54 -28.97 -2.22 34.84
C LYS A 54 -28.57 -0.83 35.35
N GLY A 55 -28.90 -0.54 36.62
CA GLY A 55 -28.58 0.73 37.29
C GLY A 55 -29.41 1.93 36.81
N GLY A 56 -30.69 1.70 36.46
CA GLY A 56 -31.64 2.75 36.07
C GLY A 56 -31.31 3.44 34.73
N LEU A 57 -30.42 2.86 33.91
CA LEU A 57 -29.91 3.48 32.68
C LEU A 57 -30.58 2.91 31.43
N ASP A 58 -31.37 3.74 30.75
CA ASP A 58 -31.94 3.49 29.43
C ASP A 58 -31.23 4.35 28.36
N LEU A 59 -30.68 3.71 27.33
CA LEU A 59 -29.96 4.36 26.24
C LEU A 59 -30.77 4.38 24.93
N THR A 60 -31.99 3.85 24.91
CA THR A 60 -32.78 3.62 23.69
C THR A 60 -33.50 4.86 23.16
N THR A 61 -33.59 5.92 23.97
CA THR A 61 -34.14 7.23 23.59
C THR A 61 -33.19 8.35 23.95
N ARG A 62 -33.26 9.48 23.23
CA ARG A 62 -32.41 10.65 23.51
C ARG A 62 -32.70 11.22 24.90
N GLU A 63 -33.97 11.29 25.26
CA GLU A 63 -34.46 11.83 26.51
C GLU A 63 -33.92 11.02 27.70
N ALA A 64 -34.03 9.69 27.66
CA ALA A 64 -33.53 8.81 28.72
C ALA A 64 -31.99 8.83 28.82
N LEU A 65 -31.30 8.79 27.67
CA LEU A 65 -29.85 8.89 27.60
C LEU A 65 -29.31 10.18 28.26
N LEU A 66 -29.99 11.30 28.06
CA LEU A 66 -29.62 12.59 28.65
C LEU A 66 -30.05 12.73 30.12
N ALA A 67 -31.12 12.03 30.53
CA ALA A 67 -31.52 11.95 31.94
C ALA A 67 -30.45 11.22 32.78
N GLY A 68 -29.80 10.20 32.20
CA GLY A 68 -28.81 9.37 32.90
C GLY A 68 -29.49 8.27 33.73
N GLY A 69 -28.69 7.57 34.55
CA GLY A 69 -29.17 6.51 35.44
C GLY A 69 -28.94 6.84 36.91
N ASP A 70 -28.96 5.81 37.77
CA ASP A 70 -28.85 5.95 39.23
C ASP A 70 -27.59 6.70 39.69
N ASN A 71 -26.52 6.61 38.91
CA ASN A 71 -25.23 7.26 39.18
C ASN A 71 -25.09 8.65 38.51
N GLY A 72 -26.20 9.26 38.08
CA GLY A 72 -26.26 10.57 37.43
C GLY A 72 -26.08 10.54 35.91
N LYS A 73 -25.81 11.72 35.33
CA LYS A 73 -25.67 11.88 33.87
C LYS A 73 -24.55 11.03 33.31
N VAL A 74 -24.89 10.16 32.37
CA VAL A 74 -23.93 9.31 31.64
C VAL A 74 -23.31 10.05 30.45
N LEU A 75 -24.01 11.05 29.92
CA LEU A 75 -23.60 11.81 28.74
C LEU A 75 -23.59 13.33 29.02
N GLN A 76 -22.51 14.00 28.63
CA GLN A 76 -22.38 15.45 28.62
C GLN A 76 -22.14 15.94 27.18
N PRO A 77 -23.19 16.42 26.49
CA PRO A 77 -23.06 16.96 25.14
C PRO A 77 -21.96 18.02 25.03
N GLY A 78 -21.11 17.91 24.00
CA GLY A 78 -19.97 18.79 23.76
C GLY A 78 -18.71 18.47 24.57
N LYS A 79 -18.75 17.48 25.47
CA LYS A 79 -17.65 17.14 26.38
C LYS A 79 -17.45 15.63 26.48
N SER A 80 -16.85 15.02 25.46
CA SER A 80 -16.59 13.56 25.45
C SER A 80 -15.77 13.11 26.66
N ALA A 81 -14.68 13.81 26.99
CA ALA A 81 -13.81 13.47 28.11
C ALA A 81 -14.51 13.52 29.49
N ALA A 82 -15.60 14.30 29.62
CA ALA A 82 -16.40 14.41 30.85
C ALA A 82 -17.63 13.47 30.85
N SER A 83 -17.89 12.77 29.74
CA SER A 83 -19.02 11.86 29.61
C SER A 83 -18.63 10.48 30.11
N ARG A 84 -19.33 9.98 31.15
CA ARG A 84 -19.07 8.64 31.71
C ARG A 84 -19.20 7.54 30.65
N LEU A 85 -20.12 7.70 29.69
CA LEU A 85 -20.25 6.79 28.54
C LEU A 85 -18.89 6.54 27.85
N VAL A 86 -18.17 7.61 27.51
CA VAL A 86 -16.87 7.52 26.82
C VAL A 86 -15.79 6.95 27.73
N GLN A 87 -15.81 7.33 29.01
CA GLN A 87 -14.84 6.86 30.00
C GLN A 87 -14.96 5.33 30.20
N SER A 88 -16.18 4.82 30.34
CA SER A 88 -16.46 3.39 30.51
C SER A 88 -16.13 2.55 29.28
N LEU A 89 -16.03 3.17 28.09
CA LEU A 89 -15.64 2.48 26.86
C LEU A 89 -14.12 2.36 26.69
N GLN A 90 -13.30 2.97 27.54
CA GLN A 90 -11.85 2.87 27.42
C GLN A 90 -11.34 1.48 27.89
N PRO A 91 -10.27 0.93 27.30
CA PRO A 91 -9.76 -0.39 27.67
C PRO A 91 -9.42 -0.47 29.17
N GLY A 92 -10.01 -1.44 29.88
CA GLY A 92 -9.77 -1.66 31.31
C GLY A 92 -10.44 -0.65 32.25
N ALA A 93 -11.28 0.27 31.74
CA ALA A 93 -11.96 1.26 32.56
C ALA A 93 -13.14 0.68 33.36
N ASP A 94 -13.80 -0.36 32.84
CA ASP A 94 -14.85 -1.09 33.55
C ASP A 94 -14.75 -2.60 33.22
N PRO A 95 -14.56 -3.48 34.22
CA PRO A 95 -14.50 -4.93 33.97
C PRO A 95 -15.83 -5.55 33.53
N HIS A 96 -16.96 -4.83 33.65
CA HIS A 96 -18.29 -5.30 33.26
C HIS A 96 -18.80 -4.68 31.95
N MET A 97 -18.12 -3.66 31.41
CA MET A 97 -18.56 -2.91 30.23
C MET A 97 -17.39 -2.65 29.27
N PRO A 98 -17.53 -2.98 27.96
CA PRO A 98 -18.67 -3.64 27.32
C PRO A 98 -18.73 -5.16 27.61
N PRO A 99 -19.93 -5.77 27.68
CA PRO A 99 -20.12 -7.18 28.06
C PRO A 99 -19.80 -8.20 26.94
N LYS A 100 -19.54 -7.71 25.73
CA LYS A 100 -18.95 -8.42 24.58
C LYS A 100 -17.73 -7.62 24.17
N ASP A 101 -16.74 -8.28 23.55
CA ASP A 101 -15.44 -7.75 23.13
C ASP A 101 -15.34 -6.22 23.03
N GLN A 102 -14.26 -5.67 23.60
CA GLN A 102 -13.95 -4.25 23.60
C GLN A 102 -14.21 -3.59 22.24
N LEU A 103 -14.92 -2.45 22.24
CA LEU A 103 -15.16 -1.69 21.00
C LEU A 103 -13.83 -1.31 20.34
N SER A 104 -13.81 -1.32 19.00
CA SER A 104 -12.61 -0.92 18.27
C SER A 104 -12.26 0.55 18.54
N PRO A 105 -10.97 0.93 18.51
CA PRO A 105 -10.55 2.32 18.72
C PRO A 105 -11.28 3.33 17.83
N ARG A 106 -11.62 2.93 16.59
CA ARG A 106 -12.40 3.75 15.66
C ARG A 106 -13.84 3.95 16.14
N ALA A 107 -14.51 2.88 16.60
CA ALA A 107 -15.88 2.97 17.12
C ALA A 107 -15.95 3.87 18.36
N ILE A 108 -14.95 3.78 19.25
CA ILE A 108 -14.82 4.68 20.41
C ILE A 108 -14.63 6.13 19.92
N ALA A 109 -13.70 6.37 18.99
CA ALA A 109 -13.49 7.70 18.43
C ALA A 109 -14.72 8.28 17.73
N ALA A 110 -15.54 7.44 17.07
CA ALA A 110 -16.79 7.86 16.46
C ALA A 110 -17.82 8.30 17.50
N LEU A 111 -17.94 7.54 18.61
CA LEU A 111 -18.80 7.94 19.74
C LEU A 111 -18.28 9.21 20.41
N GLU A 112 -16.96 9.36 20.61
CA GLU A 112 -16.34 10.58 21.14
C GLU A 112 -16.65 11.81 20.28
N ALA A 113 -16.46 11.70 18.97
CA ALA A 113 -16.77 12.76 18.02
C ALA A 113 -18.26 13.14 18.09
N TRP A 114 -19.14 12.13 18.10
CA TRP A 114 -20.58 12.34 18.24
C TRP A 114 -20.96 13.06 19.55
N VAL A 115 -20.33 12.71 20.68
CA VAL A 115 -20.53 13.43 21.94
C VAL A 115 -20.04 14.88 21.82
N ASN A 116 -18.87 15.11 21.25
CA ASN A 116 -18.31 16.44 21.05
C ASN A 116 -19.17 17.31 20.12
N ASP A 117 -19.85 16.72 19.15
CA ASP A 117 -20.82 17.38 18.27
C ASP A 117 -22.17 17.68 18.95
N GLY A 118 -22.28 17.41 20.25
CA GLY A 118 -23.49 17.68 21.05
C GLY A 118 -24.49 16.53 21.08
N ALA A 119 -24.05 15.32 20.72
CA ALA A 119 -24.87 14.11 20.69
C ALA A 119 -26.22 14.27 19.95
N PRO A 120 -26.20 14.72 18.67
CA PRO A 120 -27.41 14.75 17.84
C PRO A 120 -28.03 13.34 17.75
N TRP A 121 -29.36 13.24 17.63
CA TRP A 121 -30.06 11.95 17.60
C TRP A 121 -30.68 11.69 16.23
N ASP A 122 -30.43 10.51 15.68
CA ASP A 122 -31.00 10.06 14.40
C ASP A 122 -31.91 8.84 14.64
N ALA A 123 -33.21 9.09 14.76
CA ALA A 123 -34.19 8.04 14.95
C ALA A 123 -34.34 7.14 13.72
N GLU A 124 -34.00 7.62 12.51
CA GLU A 124 -34.11 6.84 11.28
C GLU A 124 -33.03 5.74 11.23
N ALA A 125 -31.81 6.05 11.69
CA ALA A 125 -30.72 5.09 11.84
C ALA A 125 -31.03 3.95 12.83
N LEU A 126 -31.98 4.16 13.75
CA LEU A 126 -32.39 3.19 14.77
C LEU A 126 -33.56 2.28 14.35
N LYS A 127 -34.29 2.61 13.29
CA LYS A 127 -35.44 1.79 12.86
C LYS A 127 -34.99 0.40 12.42
N ASP A 128 -35.71 -0.63 12.88
CA ASP A 128 -35.55 -1.97 12.33
C ASP A 128 -36.03 -1.98 10.87
N ARG A 129 -35.19 -2.53 9.99
CA ARG A 129 -35.55 -2.77 8.60
C ARG A 129 -35.96 -4.23 8.46
N PRO A 130 -37.26 -4.54 8.35
CA PRO A 130 -37.69 -5.91 8.20
C PRO A 130 -37.17 -6.46 6.86
N SER A 131 -36.71 -7.71 6.89
CA SER A 131 -36.33 -8.44 5.69
C SER A 131 -37.49 -8.48 4.67
N PRO A 132 -37.21 -8.30 3.36
CA PRO A 132 -38.22 -8.12 2.33
C PRO A 132 -39.16 -9.32 2.23
N LYS A 133 -40.43 -9.09 1.95
CA LYS A 133 -41.38 -10.16 1.67
C LYS A 133 -41.13 -10.75 0.28
N ILE A 134 -41.57 -11.99 0.04
CA ILE A 134 -41.36 -12.71 -1.22
C ILE A 134 -41.94 -11.91 -2.41
N GLU A 135 -43.05 -11.20 -2.21
CA GLU A 135 -43.74 -10.43 -3.26
C GLU A 135 -42.96 -9.18 -3.68
N GLN A 136 -41.97 -8.75 -2.90
CA GLN A 136 -41.13 -7.60 -3.19
C GLN A 136 -39.89 -7.96 -4.02
N LEU A 137 -39.61 -9.26 -4.23
CA LEU A 137 -38.47 -9.72 -5.00
C LEU A 137 -38.69 -9.46 -6.50
N ALA A 138 -37.73 -8.79 -7.12
CA ALA A 138 -37.64 -8.63 -8.55
C ALA A 138 -37.21 -9.94 -9.23
N GLN A 139 -37.43 -10.03 -10.55
CA GLN A 139 -36.92 -11.15 -11.34
C GLN A 139 -35.38 -11.14 -11.35
N LEU A 140 -34.76 -12.32 -11.25
CA LEU A 140 -33.31 -12.44 -11.36
C LEU A 140 -32.82 -12.01 -12.75
N PRO A 141 -31.66 -11.33 -12.84
CA PRO A 141 -31.04 -11.00 -14.12
C PRO A 141 -30.80 -12.26 -14.95
N ALA A 142 -31.04 -12.21 -16.26
CA ALA A 142 -30.87 -13.37 -17.14
C ALA A 142 -29.42 -13.90 -17.18
N SER A 143 -28.45 -13.03 -16.95
CA SER A 143 -27.02 -13.35 -16.84
C SER A 143 -26.65 -14.02 -15.51
N TYR A 144 -27.50 -13.91 -14.47
CA TYR A 144 -27.24 -14.49 -13.15
C TYR A 144 -27.87 -15.88 -13.04
N ALA A 145 -27.08 -16.90 -13.38
CA ALA A 145 -27.54 -18.29 -13.41
C ALA A 145 -26.64 -19.29 -12.66
N PRO A 146 -26.30 -19.05 -11.38
CA PRO A 146 -25.38 -19.91 -10.65
C PRO A 146 -25.96 -21.30 -10.39
N ALA A 147 -25.07 -22.30 -10.32
CA ALA A 147 -25.37 -23.66 -9.89
C ALA A 147 -24.94 -23.88 -8.43
N LEU A 148 -25.69 -23.28 -7.49
CA LEU A 148 -25.34 -23.27 -6.06
C LEU A 148 -25.68 -24.57 -5.33
N ALA A 149 -26.64 -25.35 -5.84
CA ALA A 149 -27.14 -26.55 -5.18
C ALA A 149 -27.20 -27.72 -6.17
N LEU A 150 -26.76 -28.89 -5.71
CA LEU A 150 -26.86 -30.17 -6.41
C LEU A 150 -27.43 -31.21 -5.46
N ALA A 151 -28.28 -32.10 -5.97
CA ALA A 151 -28.69 -33.28 -5.25
C ALA A 151 -28.86 -34.46 -6.21
N MET A 152 -28.24 -35.59 -5.86
CA MET A 152 -28.39 -36.82 -6.63
C MET A 152 -29.34 -37.78 -5.91
N SER A 153 -30.19 -38.48 -6.66
CA SER A 153 -31.06 -39.50 -6.10
C SER A 153 -30.24 -40.66 -5.53
N THR A 154 -30.82 -41.37 -4.56
CA THR A 154 -30.14 -42.46 -3.85
C THR A 154 -29.73 -43.63 -4.75
N ASP A 155 -30.43 -43.86 -5.85
CA ASP A 155 -30.08 -44.82 -6.89
C ASP A 155 -28.96 -44.33 -7.84
N GLY A 156 -28.53 -43.07 -7.73
CA GLY A 156 -27.51 -42.45 -8.59
C GLY A 156 -27.98 -42.12 -10.00
N LYS A 157 -29.27 -42.26 -10.32
CA LYS A 157 -29.80 -42.14 -11.69
C LYS A 157 -30.26 -40.74 -12.06
N ARG A 158 -30.72 -39.95 -11.08
CA ARG A 158 -31.28 -38.61 -11.30
C ARG A 158 -30.43 -37.55 -10.61
N LEU A 159 -30.11 -36.49 -11.32
CA LEU A 159 -29.40 -35.32 -10.81
C LEU A 159 -30.32 -34.10 -10.83
N ALA A 160 -30.64 -33.55 -9.67
CA ALA A 160 -31.29 -32.25 -9.55
C ALA A 160 -30.24 -31.15 -9.44
N VAL A 161 -30.36 -30.12 -10.29
CA VAL A 161 -29.46 -28.97 -10.34
C VAL A 161 -30.28 -27.71 -10.08
N GLY A 162 -29.95 -26.98 -9.02
CA GLY A 162 -30.47 -25.63 -8.81
C GLY A 162 -29.75 -24.67 -9.74
N ARG A 163 -30.46 -24.02 -10.66
CA ARG A 163 -29.90 -23.05 -11.63
C ARG A 163 -30.68 -21.76 -11.53
N ALA A 164 -30.08 -20.67 -11.05
CA ALA A 164 -30.83 -19.45 -10.74
C ALA A 164 -32.07 -19.81 -9.88
N ASN A 165 -33.25 -19.34 -10.27
CA ASN A 165 -34.53 -19.60 -9.62
C ASN A 165 -35.32 -20.81 -10.19
N ARG A 166 -34.64 -21.83 -10.69
CA ARG A 166 -35.28 -23.08 -11.15
C ARG A 166 -34.46 -24.31 -10.79
N VAL A 167 -35.09 -25.47 -10.81
CA VAL A 167 -34.41 -26.77 -10.66
C VAL A 167 -34.52 -27.55 -11.94
N VAL A 168 -33.40 -27.99 -12.51
CA VAL A 168 -33.37 -28.86 -13.70
C VAL A 168 -33.00 -30.26 -13.24
N VAL A 169 -33.83 -31.25 -13.55
CA VAL A 169 -33.59 -32.65 -13.20
C VAL A 169 -33.13 -33.39 -14.44
N HIS A 170 -31.95 -34.01 -14.36
CA HIS A 170 -31.31 -34.77 -15.44
C HIS A 170 -31.36 -36.26 -15.16
N ASP A 171 -31.48 -37.04 -16.23
CA ASP A 171 -31.29 -38.49 -16.25
C ASP A 171 -29.83 -38.82 -16.58
N LEU A 172 -29.07 -39.28 -15.58
CA LEU A 172 -27.66 -39.61 -15.73
C LEU A 172 -27.43 -40.90 -16.54
N GLU A 173 -28.43 -41.78 -16.65
CA GLU A 173 -28.32 -43.00 -17.46
C GLU A 173 -28.61 -42.72 -18.95
N ASN A 174 -29.49 -41.77 -19.24
CA ASN A 174 -29.88 -41.40 -20.60
C ASN A 174 -29.17 -40.13 -21.10
N LYS A 175 -27.83 -40.18 -21.19
CA LYS A 175 -26.99 -39.09 -21.74
C LYS A 175 -27.28 -37.71 -21.13
N ASN A 176 -27.60 -37.64 -19.83
CA ASN A 176 -27.91 -36.41 -19.11
C ASN A 176 -29.16 -35.66 -19.65
N ALA A 177 -30.11 -36.37 -20.26
CA ALA A 177 -31.34 -35.79 -20.78
C ALA A 177 -32.14 -35.08 -19.67
N VAL A 178 -32.78 -33.96 -19.99
CA VAL A 178 -33.63 -33.22 -19.05
C VAL A 178 -34.95 -33.98 -18.86
N LEU A 179 -35.21 -34.44 -17.64
CA LEU A 179 -36.46 -35.08 -17.24
C LEU A 179 -37.55 -34.05 -16.91
N ALA A 180 -37.18 -32.98 -16.20
CA ALA A 180 -38.09 -31.92 -15.82
C ALA A 180 -37.35 -30.61 -15.54
N THR A 181 -38.06 -29.49 -15.75
CA THR A 181 -37.66 -28.16 -15.27
C THR A 181 -38.70 -27.67 -14.28
N LEU A 182 -38.31 -27.59 -13.02
CA LEU A 182 -39.16 -27.23 -11.90
C LEU A 182 -39.03 -25.73 -11.64
N GLN A 183 -40.14 -25.01 -11.73
CA GLN A 183 -40.20 -23.55 -11.59
C GLN A 183 -41.00 -23.12 -10.36
N GLY A 184 -40.84 -21.86 -9.96
CA GLY A 184 -41.64 -21.25 -8.88
C GLY A 184 -40.80 -20.53 -7.84
N HIS A 185 -39.48 -20.76 -7.81
CA HIS A 185 -38.56 -20.04 -6.95
C HIS A 185 -38.43 -18.57 -7.38
N ARG A 186 -38.23 -17.69 -6.40
CA ARG A 186 -38.12 -16.23 -6.59
C ARG A 186 -36.70 -15.70 -6.40
N ASP A 187 -35.85 -16.48 -5.75
CA ASP A 187 -34.41 -16.23 -5.62
C ASP A 187 -33.62 -17.45 -6.10
N ALA A 188 -32.29 -17.35 -6.13
CA ALA A 188 -31.41 -18.46 -6.46
C ALA A 188 -31.68 -19.65 -5.53
N VAL A 189 -31.83 -20.84 -6.11
CA VAL A 189 -32.01 -22.10 -5.38
C VAL A 189 -30.76 -22.35 -4.53
N GLN A 190 -30.94 -22.40 -3.21
CA GLN A 190 -29.84 -22.45 -2.24
C GLN A 190 -29.49 -23.88 -1.81
N ALA A 191 -30.49 -24.77 -1.69
CA ALA A 191 -30.26 -26.16 -1.35
C ALA A 191 -31.26 -27.10 -2.02
N LEU A 192 -30.83 -28.34 -2.18
CA LEU A 192 -31.59 -29.45 -2.74
C LEU A 192 -31.36 -30.70 -1.89
N ALA A 193 -32.39 -31.50 -1.70
CA ALA A 193 -32.28 -32.79 -1.03
C ALA A 193 -33.27 -33.80 -1.59
N TRP A 194 -32.84 -35.04 -1.78
CA TRP A 194 -33.72 -36.17 -2.08
C TRP A 194 -34.08 -36.92 -0.80
N SER A 195 -35.31 -37.43 -0.70
CA SER A 195 -35.63 -38.44 0.31
C SER A 195 -34.92 -39.75 0.00
N ALA A 196 -34.66 -40.56 1.03
CA ALA A 196 -33.92 -41.81 0.88
C ALA A 196 -34.65 -42.81 -0.04
N ASP A 197 -35.99 -42.78 -0.03
CA ASP A 197 -36.84 -43.58 -0.92
C ASP A 197 -37.01 -43.01 -2.34
N GLY A 198 -36.43 -41.84 -2.62
CA GLY A 198 -36.49 -41.16 -3.92
C GLY A 198 -37.86 -40.63 -4.33
N LYS A 199 -38.85 -40.64 -3.42
CA LYS A 199 -40.22 -40.18 -3.68
C LYS A 199 -40.42 -38.68 -3.50
N TRP A 200 -39.49 -38.01 -2.83
CA TRP A 200 -39.53 -36.58 -2.58
C TRP A 200 -38.24 -35.90 -3.00
N LEU A 201 -38.38 -34.74 -3.64
CA LEU A 201 -37.31 -33.76 -3.81
C LEU A 201 -37.73 -32.50 -3.08
N ALA A 202 -36.86 -31.97 -2.22
CA ALA A 202 -37.02 -30.66 -1.60
C ALA A 202 -36.05 -29.67 -2.26
N SER A 203 -36.52 -28.44 -2.45
CA SER A 203 -35.74 -27.35 -3.03
C SER A 203 -36.04 -26.05 -2.31
N SER A 204 -35.01 -25.29 -1.95
CA SER A 204 -35.16 -24.05 -1.18
C SER A 204 -34.61 -22.83 -1.90
N ASP A 205 -35.16 -21.67 -1.57
CA ASP A 205 -34.70 -20.35 -2.02
C ASP A 205 -34.85 -19.31 -0.88
N TYR A 206 -35.23 -18.09 -1.21
CA TYR A 206 -35.54 -17.06 -0.24
C TYR A 206 -36.90 -17.29 0.42
N ARG A 207 -36.88 -17.50 1.74
CA ARG A 207 -38.05 -17.68 2.60
C ARG A 207 -39.00 -18.82 2.23
N SER A 208 -38.59 -19.74 1.36
CA SER A 208 -39.47 -20.85 0.99
C SER A 208 -38.74 -22.17 0.73
N VAL A 209 -39.47 -23.26 0.95
CA VAL A 209 -39.09 -24.62 0.59
C VAL A 209 -40.22 -25.25 -0.20
N ARG A 210 -39.92 -25.74 -1.41
CA ARG A 210 -40.86 -26.44 -2.30
C ARG A 210 -40.59 -27.93 -2.28
N LEU A 211 -41.66 -28.71 -2.21
CA LEU A 211 -41.67 -30.16 -2.25
C LEU A 211 -42.22 -30.65 -3.58
N TRP A 212 -41.51 -31.61 -4.18
CA TRP A 212 -41.86 -32.26 -5.43
C TRP A 212 -42.05 -33.75 -5.20
N ASN A 213 -43.08 -34.33 -5.81
CA ASN A 213 -43.35 -35.76 -5.69
C ASN A 213 -42.46 -36.59 -6.63
N ALA A 214 -42.68 -37.91 -6.66
CA ALA A 214 -41.89 -38.84 -7.47
C ALA A 214 -41.96 -38.53 -8.98
N GLU A 215 -43.10 -38.04 -9.46
CA GLU A 215 -43.32 -37.58 -10.84
C GLU A 215 -42.82 -36.15 -11.10
N LEU A 216 -42.10 -35.56 -10.14
CA LEU A 216 -41.54 -34.20 -10.20
C LEU A 216 -42.61 -33.10 -10.37
N LYS A 217 -43.83 -33.33 -9.87
CA LYS A 217 -44.90 -32.35 -9.80
C LYS A 217 -44.88 -31.60 -8.46
N PRO A 218 -45.31 -30.33 -8.41
CA PRO A 218 -45.45 -29.60 -7.16
C PRO A 218 -46.39 -30.33 -6.19
N ALA A 219 -45.91 -30.62 -4.99
CA ALA A 219 -46.66 -31.33 -3.94
C ALA A 219 -46.88 -30.46 -2.68
N GLY A 220 -46.18 -29.34 -2.55
CA GLY A 220 -46.43 -28.35 -1.49
C GLY A 220 -45.31 -27.34 -1.33
N GLU A 221 -45.56 -26.34 -0.49
CA GLU A 221 -44.62 -25.28 -0.15
C GLU A 221 -44.68 -24.96 1.35
N ILE A 222 -43.54 -24.59 1.93
CA ILE A 222 -43.38 -24.12 3.31
C ILE A 222 -42.79 -22.71 3.24
N THR A 223 -43.45 -21.71 3.84
CA THR A 223 -43.08 -20.27 3.72
C THR A 223 -42.88 -19.55 5.05
N ALA A 224 -42.67 -20.28 6.15
CA ALA A 224 -42.58 -19.74 7.51
C ALA A 224 -41.16 -19.31 7.92
N PHE A 225 -40.32 -18.95 6.94
CA PHE A 225 -38.91 -18.61 7.12
C PHE A 225 -38.68 -17.11 7.06
N GLU A 226 -37.65 -16.62 7.75
CA GLU A 226 -37.37 -15.18 7.82
C GLU A 226 -36.23 -14.74 6.88
N GLY A 227 -35.46 -15.66 6.31
CA GLY A 227 -34.36 -15.36 5.39
C GLY A 227 -34.14 -16.46 4.34
N ARG A 228 -32.91 -16.57 3.83
CA ARG A 228 -32.56 -17.65 2.89
C ARG A 228 -32.53 -18.98 3.64
N VAL A 229 -33.09 -20.01 3.01
CA VAL A 229 -33.02 -21.39 3.52
C VAL A 229 -31.86 -22.08 2.83
N THR A 230 -30.73 -22.18 3.51
CA THR A 230 -29.40 -22.46 2.96
C THR A 230 -29.01 -23.93 2.98
N ALA A 231 -29.70 -24.77 3.76
CA ALA A 231 -29.47 -26.21 3.76
C ALA A 231 -30.75 -27.00 4.04
N LEU A 232 -30.81 -28.20 3.46
CA LEU A 232 -31.93 -29.13 3.54
C LEU A 232 -31.40 -30.54 3.80
N ALA A 233 -32.08 -31.31 4.66
CA ALA A 233 -31.78 -32.73 4.83
C ALA A 233 -33.04 -33.52 5.21
N PHE A 234 -33.37 -34.56 4.45
CA PHE A 234 -34.46 -35.48 4.81
C PHE A 234 -34.02 -36.43 5.92
N ALA A 235 -34.91 -36.67 6.88
CA ALA A 235 -34.73 -37.75 7.84
C ALA A 235 -34.80 -39.13 7.15
N PRO A 236 -34.08 -40.14 7.65
CA PRO A 236 -34.13 -41.50 7.10
C PRO A 236 -35.53 -42.13 7.08
N ASP A 237 -36.46 -41.61 7.90
CA ASP A 237 -37.86 -42.04 7.95
C ASP A 237 -38.70 -41.56 6.74
N ASN A 238 -38.16 -40.66 5.92
CA ASN A 238 -38.81 -39.98 4.79
C ASN A 238 -40.08 -39.19 5.17
N LYS A 239 -40.34 -38.97 6.46
CA LYS A 239 -41.50 -38.27 7.01
C LYS A 239 -41.13 -36.89 7.55
N SER A 240 -39.87 -36.67 7.89
CA SER A 240 -39.38 -35.39 8.40
C SER A 240 -38.36 -34.73 7.45
N LEU A 241 -38.41 -33.40 7.35
CA LEU A 241 -37.42 -32.57 6.64
C LEU A 241 -36.80 -31.58 7.62
N PHE A 242 -35.47 -31.52 7.66
CA PHE A 242 -34.71 -30.50 8.38
C PHE A 242 -34.32 -29.38 7.42
N THR A 243 -34.45 -28.15 7.90
CA THR A 243 -34.15 -26.93 7.15
C THR A 243 -33.29 -26.02 8.01
N ALA A 244 -32.33 -25.33 7.41
CA ALA A 244 -31.57 -24.28 8.04
C ALA A 244 -31.90 -22.93 7.39
N ASP A 245 -32.31 -21.94 8.19
CA ASP A 245 -32.57 -20.59 7.73
C ASP A 245 -31.89 -19.54 8.60
N SER A 246 -31.49 -18.44 7.97
CA SER A 246 -30.94 -17.28 8.68
C SER A 246 -31.21 -15.99 7.91
N GLN A 247 -31.40 -14.91 8.66
CA GLN A 247 -31.24 -13.57 8.10
C GLN A 247 -29.74 -13.23 8.08
N PRO A 248 -29.25 -12.47 7.10
CA PRO A 248 -27.83 -12.09 7.07
C PRO A 248 -27.39 -11.43 8.38
N ALA A 249 -26.29 -11.93 8.97
CA ALA A 249 -25.73 -11.47 10.24
C ALA A 249 -26.67 -11.59 11.46
N VAL A 250 -27.59 -12.55 11.43
CA VAL A 250 -28.47 -12.93 12.55
C VAL A 250 -28.26 -14.43 12.81
N ARG A 251 -28.54 -14.87 14.05
CA ARG A 251 -28.44 -16.28 14.47
C ARG A 251 -29.13 -17.25 13.50
N GLY A 252 -28.48 -18.36 13.22
CA GLY A 252 -29.00 -19.45 12.40
C GLY A 252 -29.96 -20.36 13.16
N LEU A 253 -31.08 -20.69 12.52
CA LEU A 253 -32.11 -21.57 13.07
C LEU A 253 -32.11 -22.90 12.31
N VAL A 254 -32.26 -23.99 13.05
CA VAL A 254 -32.66 -25.28 12.49
C VAL A 254 -34.13 -25.50 12.78
N ARG A 255 -34.87 -25.96 11.77
CA ARG A 255 -36.29 -26.30 11.89
C ARG A 255 -36.54 -27.70 11.34
N GLN A 256 -37.46 -28.42 11.97
CA GLN A 256 -37.94 -29.74 11.54
C GLN A 256 -39.39 -29.63 11.11
N TRP A 257 -39.73 -30.26 9.99
CA TRP A 257 -41.05 -30.21 9.38
C TRP A 257 -41.58 -31.62 9.12
N SER A 258 -42.88 -31.79 9.30
CA SER A 258 -43.59 -32.96 8.76
C SER A 258 -43.71 -32.80 7.24
N VAL A 259 -43.20 -33.76 6.46
CA VAL A 259 -43.27 -33.74 5.00
C VAL A 259 -44.72 -33.90 4.51
N PRO A 260 -45.53 -34.86 5.01
CA PRO A 260 -46.92 -35.00 4.57
C PRO A 260 -47.81 -33.83 5.00
N GLU A 261 -47.63 -33.32 6.22
CA GLU A 261 -48.51 -32.27 6.78
C GLU A 261 -48.04 -30.85 6.48
N ARG A 262 -46.74 -30.67 6.18
CA ARG A 262 -46.07 -29.37 5.98
C ARG A 262 -46.18 -28.45 7.20
N LYS A 263 -46.23 -29.04 8.39
CA LYS A 263 -46.32 -28.35 9.68
C LYS A 263 -44.98 -28.40 10.42
N PRO A 264 -44.65 -27.35 11.20
CA PRO A 264 -43.45 -27.36 12.02
C PRO A 264 -43.59 -28.40 13.14
N LEU A 265 -42.56 -29.20 13.33
CA LEU A 265 -42.41 -30.17 14.42
C LEU A 265 -41.44 -29.65 15.50
N ALA A 266 -40.46 -28.85 15.09
CA ALA A 266 -39.39 -28.35 15.92
C ALA A 266 -38.76 -27.09 15.34
N ASP A 267 -38.24 -26.22 16.19
CA ASP A 267 -37.16 -25.33 15.85
C ASP A 267 -36.23 -25.10 17.06
N TRP A 268 -34.98 -24.72 16.78
CA TRP A 268 -34.04 -24.28 17.81
C TRP A 268 -32.92 -23.42 17.19
N PRO A 269 -32.33 -22.49 17.97
CA PRO A 269 -31.13 -21.78 17.56
C PRO A 269 -29.93 -22.73 17.57
N ALA A 270 -29.23 -22.84 16.45
CA ALA A 270 -28.08 -23.72 16.33
C ALA A 270 -26.75 -22.96 16.28
N HIS A 271 -26.70 -21.81 15.59
CA HIS A 271 -25.47 -21.04 15.38
C HIS A 271 -25.69 -19.56 15.64
N ALA A 272 -24.62 -18.84 15.99
CA ALA A 272 -24.66 -17.39 16.22
C ALA A 272 -24.77 -16.58 14.91
N ASP A 273 -24.51 -17.23 13.77
CA ASP A 273 -24.62 -16.68 12.41
C ASP A 273 -25.21 -17.75 11.46
N ALA A 274 -25.22 -17.48 10.15
CA ALA A 274 -25.80 -18.33 9.12
C ALA A 274 -25.28 -19.78 9.14
N ILE A 275 -26.14 -20.74 8.77
CA ILE A 275 -25.79 -22.16 8.66
C ILE A 275 -25.65 -22.47 7.17
N TYR A 276 -24.59 -23.16 6.74
CA TYR A 276 -24.37 -23.49 5.31
C TYR A 276 -24.62 -24.97 4.98
N GLY A 277 -24.54 -25.86 5.97
CA GLY A 277 -24.64 -27.29 5.75
C GLY A 277 -25.41 -28.02 6.84
N LEU A 278 -26.16 -29.05 6.42
CA LEU A 278 -26.86 -30.00 7.30
C LEU A 278 -26.52 -31.42 6.86
N ALA A 279 -26.23 -32.31 7.81
CA ALA A 279 -26.11 -33.74 7.56
C ALA A 279 -26.78 -34.52 8.68
N LEU A 280 -27.52 -35.58 8.35
CA LEU A 280 -28.09 -36.52 9.32
C LEU A 280 -27.24 -37.77 9.40
N SER A 281 -27.09 -38.32 10.60
CA SER A 281 -26.52 -39.67 10.75
C SER A 281 -27.47 -40.71 10.13
N LYS A 282 -26.92 -41.82 9.66
CA LYS A 282 -27.67 -42.89 8.98
C LYS A 282 -28.79 -43.48 9.84
N ASP A 283 -28.62 -43.49 11.16
CA ASP A 283 -29.62 -43.95 12.12
C ASP A 283 -30.69 -42.89 12.47
N GLY A 284 -30.56 -41.67 11.94
CA GLY A 284 -31.49 -40.57 12.16
C GLY A 284 -31.48 -39.99 13.58
N LYS A 285 -30.48 -40.31 14.41
CA LYS A 285 -30.41 -39.83 15.80
C LYS A 285 -29.60 -38.55 15.99
N GLN A 286 -28.72 -38.22 15.03
CA GLN A 286 -27.83 -37.06 15.10
C GLN A 286 -28.00 -36.16 13.89
N LEU A 287 -27.85 -34.85 14.11
CA LEU A 287 -27.77 -33.82 13.08
C LEU A 287 -26.47 -33.07 13.23
N ALA A 288 -25.69 -32.90 12.16
CA ALA A 288 -24.55 -32.01 12.12
C ALA A 288 -24.93 -30.71 11.39
N THR A 289 -24.46 -29.57 11.91
CA THR A 289 -24.67 -28.23 11.37
C THR A 289 -23.33 -27.54 11.13
N ALA A 290 -23.19 -26.87 9.99
CA ALA A 290 -22.00 -26.10 9.62
C ALA A 290 -22.29 -24.58 9.70
N GLY A 291 -21.57 -23.84 10.53
CA GLY A 291 -21.87 -22.44 10.83
C GLY A 291 -20.88 -21.43 10.24
N ALA A 292 -21.41 -20.24 9.93
CA ALA A 292 -20.64 -19.04 9.58
C ALA A 292 -19.87 -18.47 10.78
N ASP A 293 -20.19 -18.90 11.99
CA ASP A 293 -19.50 -18.62 13.25
C ASP A 293 -18.24 -19.49 13.45
N GLU A 294 -17.72 -20.08 12.37
CA GLU A 294 -16.47 -20.87 12.33
C GLU A 294 -16.55 -22.23 13.05
N VAL A 295 -17.75 -22.63 13.46
CA VAL A 295 -18.00 -23.82 14.25
C VAL A 295 -18.85 -24.83 13.49
N ALA A 296 -18.56 -26.12 13.68
CA ALA A 296 -19.49 -27.21 13.37
C ALA A 296 -20.07 -27.78 14.67
N THR A 297 -21.37 -28.05 14.72
CA THR A 297 -22.02 -28.62 15.92
C THR A 297 -22.81 -29.88 15.56
N VAL A 298 -22.69 -30.91 16.40
CA VAL A 298 -23.47 -32.15 16.32
C VAL A 298 -24.50 -32.16 17.43
N TRP A 299 -25.76 -32.37 17.05
CA TRP A 299 -26.93 -32.34 17.91
C TRP A 299 -27.51 -33.74 18.10
N THR A 300 -27.92 -34.05 19.32
CA THR A 300 -28.78 -35.21 19.57
C THR A 300 -30.22 -34.83 19.27
N LEU A 301 -30.88 -35.54 18.34
CA LEU A 301 -32.22 -35.12 17.88
C LEU A 301 -33.35 -35.40 18.88
N ALA A 302 -33.15 -36.34 19.80
CA ALA A 302 -34.15 -36.69 20.82
C ALA A 302 -34.45 -35.53 21.79
N ASP A 303 -33.42 -34.75 22.15
CA ASP A 303 -33.52 -33.63 23.10
C ASP A 303 -33.05 -32.28 22.53
N ARG A 304 -32.52 -32.29 21.30
CA ARG A 304 -32.04 -31.11 20.54
C ARG A 304 -30.89 -30.39 21.25
N LYS A 305 -30.07 -31.13 21.99
CA LYS A 305 -28.90 -30.58 22.68
C LYS A 305 -27.60 -30.85 21.90
N PRO A 306 -26.60 -29.96 22.00
CA PRO A 306 -25.31 -30.18 21.37
C PRO A 306 -24.59 -31.34 22.06
N ARG A 307 -24.28 -32.39 21.29
CA ARG A 307 -23.44 -33.53 21.68
C ARG A 307 -21.95 -33.17 21.55
N ALA A 308 -21.60 -32.46 20.48
CA ALA A 308 -20.24 -32.00 20.22
C ALA A 308 -20.25 -30.63 19.53
N THR A 309 -19.37 -29.74 19.99
CA THR A 309 -19.05 -28.47 19.34
C THR A 309 -17.60 -28.58 18.89
N LEU A 310 -17.35 -28.41 17.59
CA LEU A 310 -16.06 -28.66 16.95
C LEU A 310 -15.46 -27.32 16.54
N GLU A 311 -14.44 -26.91 17.32
CA GLU A 311 -13.71 -25.65 17.14
C GLU A 311 -12.31 -25.97 16.59
N GLY A 312 -11.96 -25.39 15.45
CA GLY A 312 -10.64 -25.62 14.85
C GLY A 312 -10.46 -24.97 13.47
N HIS A 313 -11.55 -24.72 12.76
CA HIS A 313 -11.53 -23.88 11.56
C HIS A 313 -11.24 -22.42 11.93
N GLN A 314 -10.67 -21.66 10.98
CA GLN A 314 -10.37 -20.23 11.10
C GLN A 314 -11.24 -19.39 10.14
N GLY A 315 -12.37 -19.96 9.73
CA GLY A 315 -13.29 -19.39 8.76
C GLY A 315 -14.62 -20.15 8.77
N ALA A 316 -15.60 -19.61 8.05
CA ALA A 316 -16.95 -20.18 7.99
C ALA A 316 -16.92 -21.64 7.52
N VAL A 317 -17.59 -22.53 8.26
CA VAL A 317 -17.72 -23.93 7.88
C VAL A 317 -18.85 -24.05 6.86
N TYR A 318 -18.53 -24.51 5.66
CA TYR A 318 -19.47 -24.58 4.54
C TYR A 318 -20.17 -25.94 4.43
N GLY A 319 -19.51 -27.03 4.81
CA GLY A 319 -20.04 -28.37 4.63
C GLY A 319 -19.72 -29.30 5.79
N VAL A 320 -20.66 -30.22 6.04
CA VAL A 320 -20.56 -31.30 7.03
C VAL A 320 -21.01 -32.60 6.40
N ALA A 321 -20.34 -33.71 6.70
CA ALA A 321 -20.76 -35.04 6.28
C ALA A 321 -20.38 -36.10 7.32
N PHE A 322 -21.33 -36.96 7.67
CA PHE A 322 -21.08 -38.09 8.56
C PHE A 322 -20.44 -39.25 7.81
N LYS A 323 -19.56 -39.96 8.50
CA LYS A 323 -19.22 -41.35 8.16
C LYS A 323 -20.44 -42.25 8.46
N ALA A 324 -20.61 -43.37 7.76
CA ALA A 324 -21.82 -44.19 7.86
C ALA A 324 -22.10 -44.77 9.26
N ASP A 325 -21.08 -44.91 10.11
CA ASP A 325 -21.21 -45.33 11.52
C ASP A 325 -21.75 -44.22 12.45
N GLY A 326 -21.66 -42.94 12.05
CA GLY A 326 -22.08 -41.79 12.83
C GLY A 326 -21.13 -41.40 13.97
N ASP A 327 -19.93 -41.99 14.03
CA ASP A 327 -18.91 -41.70 15.06
C ASP A 327 -17.86 -40.68 14.59
N GLN A 328 -17.76 -40.46 13.27
CA GLN A 328 -16.88 -39.45 12.67
C GLN A 328 -17.65 -38.43 11.82
N LEU A 329 -17.10 -37.22 11.76
CA LEU A 329 -17.62 -36.12 10.96
C LEU A 329 -16.50 -35.48 10.14
N ALA A 330 -16.74 -35.25 8.85
CA ALA A 330 -15.88 -34.41 8.02
C ALA A 330 -16.46 -33.00 7.94
N THR A 331 -15.59 -31.99 7.95
CA THR A 331 -15.94 -30.57 7.82
C THR A 331 -15.05 -29.89 6.79
N VAL A 332 -15.63 -28.94 6.06
CA VAL A 332 -14.92 -28.11 5.06
C VAL A 332 -15.22 -26.63 5.26
N SER A 333 -14.26 -25.76 4.98
CA SER A 333 -14.34 -24.35 5.41
C SER A 333 -13.74 -23.36 4.41
N ALA A 334 -14.10 -22.10 4.61
CA ALA A 334 -13.50 -20.92 3.99
C ALA A 334 -11.98 -20.78 4.25
N ASP A 335 -11.45 -21.45 5.27
CA ASP A 335 -10.00 -21.46 5.60
C ASP A 335 -9.16 -22.39 4.71
N HIS A 336 -9.77 -22.97 3.67
CA HIS A 336 -9.17 -23.88 2.70
C HIS A 336 -8.85 -25.29 3.25
N GLU A 337 -9.43 -25.67 4.38
CA GLU A 337 -9.15 -26.95 5.02
C GLU A 337 -10.32 -27.94 4.93
N LEU A 338 -9.96 -29.22 4.84
CA LEU A 338 -10.82 -30.36 5.15
C LEU A 338 -10.33 -30.99 6.46
N LEU A 339 -11.20 -31.07 7.46
CA LEU A 339 -10.93 -31.70 8.74
C LEU A 339 -11.83 -32.93 8.93
N VAL A 340 -11.30 -33.97 9.58
CA VAL A 340 -12.07 -35.14 10.02
C VAL A 340 -11.98 -35.26 11.53
N TRP A 341 -13.12 -35.41 12.19
CA TRP A 341 -13.28 -35.37 13.63
C TRP A 341 -13.75 -36.71 14.16
N ASP A 342 -13.23 -37.10 15.33
CA ASP A 342 -13.81 -38.15 16.14
C ASP A 342 -14.81 -37.52 17.13
N LEU A 343 -16.08 -37.92 17.06
CA LEU A 343 -17.16 -37.30 17.84
C LEU A 343 -17.19 -37.74 19.30
N LYS A 344 -16.44 -38.79 19.67
CA LYS A 344 -16.34 -39.27 21.04
C LYS A 344 -15.32 -38.45 21.83
N THR A 345 -14.16 -38.23 21.25
CA THR A 345 -13.04 -37.46 21.81
C THR A 345 -13.14 -35.96 21.51
N LYS A 346 -13.89 -35.59 20.46
CA LYS A 346 -14.00 -34.22 19.93
C LYS A 346 -12.68 -33.68 19.38
N LEU A 347 -11.74 -34.57 19.05
CA LEU A 347 -10.44 -34.20 18.50
C LEU A 347 -10.43 -34.34 16.98
N LYS A 348 -9.64 -33.49 16.33
CA LYS A 348 -9.34 -33.63 14.90
C LYS A 348 -8.41 -34.82 14.69
N MET A 349 -8.84 -35.75 13.84
CA MET A 349 -8.13 -36.97 13.49
C MET A 349 -7.30 -36.81 12.21
N THR A 350 -7.77 -35.95 11.29
CA THR A 350 -7.14 -35.70 10.00
C THR A 350 -7.31 -34.25 9.60
N GLU A 351 -6.29 -33.71 8.93
CA GLU A 351 -6.23 -32.33 8.45
C GLU A 351 -5.60 -32.28 7.05
N VAL A 352 -6.31 -31.69 6.09
CA VAL A 352 -5.92 -31.61 4.68
C VAL A 352 -5.88 -30.14 4.23
N ARG A 353 -4.69 -29.68 3.82
CA ARG A 353 -4.40 -28.27 3.44
C ARG A 353 -3.90 -28.12 1.98
N VAL A 354 -4.51 -28.85 1.04
CA VAL A 354 -4.07 -28.86 -0.38
C VAL A 354 -4.87 -27.90 -1.28
N HIS A 355 -5.96 -27.34 -0.76
CA HIS A 355 -6.85 -26.43 -1.49
C HIS A 355 -6.26 -25.01 -1.55
N LYS A 356 -6.56 -24.28 -2.62
CA LYS A 356 -6.07 -22.90 -2.85
C LYS A 356 -7.16 -21.83 -2.71
N GLY A 357 -8.34 -22.22 -2.24
CA GLY A 357 -9.51 -21.37 -2.00
C GLY A 357 -10.48 -22.08 -1.05
N GLY A 358 -11.59 -21.42 -0.70
CA GLY A 358 -12.59 -21.99 0.20
C GLY A 358 -13.10 -23.35 -0.29
N VAL A 359 -13.27 -24.30 0.62
CA VAL A 359 -13.80 -25.62 0.28
C VAL A 359 -15.31 -25.60 0.53
N THR A 360 -16.07 -25.43 -0.55
CA THR A 360 -17.50 -25.03 -0.50
C THR A 360 -18.46 -26.20 -0.34
N GLY A 361 -18.05 -27.41 -0.74
CA GLY A 361 -18.94 -28.57 -0.72
C GLY A 361 -18.19 -29.84 -0.38
N LEU A 362 -18.90 -30.74 0.29
CA LEU A 362 -18.37 -31.97 0.86
C LEU A 362 -19.40 -33.09 0.69
N HIS A 363 -18.93 -34.26 0.23
CA HIS A 363 -19.72 -35.48 0.21
C HIS A 363 -18.85 -36.66 0.64
N TRP A 364 -19.21 -37.30 1.76
CA TRP A 364 -18.61 -38.56 2.18
C TRP A 364 -19.38 -39.70 1.51
N THR A 365 -18.69 -40.58 0.78
CA THR A 365 -19.37 -41.69 0.10
C THR A 365 -20.05 -42.62 1.11
N PRO A 366 -21.27 -43.10 0.83
CA PRO A 366 -21.98 -44.06 1.69
C PRO A 366 -21.24 -45.37 1.97
N ASP A 367 -20.23 -45.73 1.16
CA ASP A 367 -19.36 -46.89 1.38
C ASP A 367 -18.15 -46.60 2.28
N ASP A 368 -18.04 -45.37 2.78
CA ASP A 368 -16.98 -44.80 3.63
C ASP A 368 -15.56 -44.79 3.01
N LYS A 369 -15.42 -45.07 1.71
CA LYS A 369 -14.09 -45.18 1.06
C LYS A 369 -13.51 -43.86 0.56
N ALA A 370 -14.33 -42.85 0.34
CA ALA A 370 -13.88 -41.61 -0.25
C ALA A 370 -14.62 -40.38 0.30
N ILE A 371 -13.89 -39.26 0.32
CA ILE A 371 -14.46 -37.93 0.51
C ILE A 371 -14.27 -37.12 -0.77
N VAL A 372 -15.36 -36.57 -1.28
CA VAL A 372 -15.35 -35.69 -2.45
C VAL A 372 -15.56 -34.26 -2.01
N THR A 373 -14.73 -33.34 -2.52
CA THR A 373 -14.81 -31.91 -2.21
C THR A 373 -14.90 -31.06 -3.48
N SER A 374 -15.56 -29.90 -3.35
CA SER A 374 -15.50 -28.80 -4.33
C SER A 374 -14.83 -27.59 -3.71
N CYS A 375 -14.17 -26.79 -4.53
CA CYS A 375 -13.37 -25.66 -4.08
C CYS A 375 -13.51 -24.46 -5.01
N GLU A 376 -13.38 -23.27 -4.44
CA GLU A 376 -13.36 -22.01 -5.17
C GLU A 376 -12.14 -21.88 -6.11
N ASP A 377 -11.10 -22.70 -5.93
CA ASP A 377 -10.00 -22.81 -6.88
C ASP A 377 -10.38 -23.47 -8.23
N GLY A 378 -11.64 -23.90 -8.35
CA GLY A 378 -12.22 -24.47 -9.55
C GLY A 378 -12.00 -25.97 -9.73
N LEU A 379 -11.44 -26.65 -8.73
CA LEU A 379 -11.16 -28.08 -8.77
C LEU A 379 -12.05 -28.86 -7.81
N ALA A 380 -12.61 -29.94 -8.31
CA ALA A 380 -13.17 -31.01 -7.47
C ALA A 380 -12.07 -32.03 -7.16
N ARG A 381 -12.09 -32.59 -5.95
CA ARG A 381 -11.07 -33.55 -5.47
C ARG A 381 -11.70 -34.75 -4.80
N ILE A 382 -11.08 -35.91 -4.99
CA ILE A 382 -11.41 -37.15 -4.30
C ILE A 382 -10.26 -37.49 -3.36
N PHE A 383 -10.57 -37.74 -2.10
CA PHE A 383 -9.63 -38.19 -1.08
C PHE A 383 -9.94 -39.63 -0.68
N THR A 384 -8.94 -40.50 -0.76
CA THR A 384 -9.02 -41.90 -0.29
C THR A 384 -7.92 -42.15 0.75
N ASP A 385 -7.95 -43.32 1.40
CA ASP A 385 -6.92 -43.75 2.35
C ASP A 385 -6.68 -42.75 3.49
N ILE A 386 -7.76 -42.16 4.01
CA ILE A 386 -7.74 -41.14 5.05
C ILE A 386 -7.20 -41.76 6.35
N GLN A 387 -5.96 -41.42 6.70
CA GLN A 387 -5.28 -41.94 7.89
C GLN A 387 -5.63 -41.08 9.12
N THR A 388 -5.85 -41.76 10.24
CA THR A 388 -6.11 -41.17 11.56
C THR A 388 -4.82 -41.05 12.36
N HIS A 389 -4.52 -39.87 12.92
CA HIS A 389 -3.39 -39.67 13.83
C HIS A 389 -3.77 -38.84 15.06
N ASP A 390 -2.95 -38.89 16.11
CA ASP A 390 -3.13 -38.22 17.41
C ASP A 390 -2.84 -36.70 17.42
N GLY A 391 -2.59 -36.11 16.25
CA GLY A 391 -2.48 -34.65 16.07
C GLY A 391 -1.05 -34.09 16.08
N ALA A 392 -0.01 -34.93 16.12
CA ALA A 392 1.39 -34.48 16.16
C ALA A 392 2.08 -34.31 14.78
N GLN A 393 1.51 -34.85 13.69
CA GLN A 393 2.16 -34.83 12.37
C GLN A 393 1.45 -33.91 11.38
N ARG A 394 2.23 -33.08 10.69
CA ARG A 394 1.76 -32.09 9.71
C ARG A 394 2.14 -32.54 8.30
N SER A 395 1.12 -32.84 7.49
CA SER A 395 1.10 -33.06 6.03
C SER A 395 1.20 -34.51 5.48
N SER A 396 0.30 -34.80 4.51
CA SER A 396 0.11 -36.01 3.66
C SER A 396 -0.74 -37.19 4.18
N THR A 397 -1.86 -36.92 4.84
CA THR A 397 -2.70 -37.94 5.53
C THR A 397 -3.84 -38.53 4.71
N ALA A 398 -4.08 -38.04 3.50
CA ALA A 398 -5.06 -38.60 2.57
C ALA A 398 -4.50 -38.58 1.14
N LYS A 399 -4.82 -39.62 0.37
CA LYS A 399 -4.43 -39.73 -1.04
C LYS A 399 -5.33 -38.83 -1.87
N GLU A 400 -4.78 -37.73 -2.38
CA GLU A 400 -5.48 -36.77 -3.22
C GLU A 400 -5.55 -37.26 -4.68
N ARG A 401 -6.73 -37.12 -5.28
CA ARG A 401 -6.92 -37.15 -6.74
C ARG A 401 -7.67 -35.89 -7.20
N LYS A 402 -7.06 -35.15 -8.12
CA LYS A 402 -7.65 -33.94 -8.73
C LYS A 402 -8.48 -34.30 -9.94
N LEU A 403 -9.70 -33.79 -10.02
CA LEU A 403 -10.57 -33.90 -11.19
C LEU A 403 -10.35 -32.68 -12.08
N THR A 404 -9.69 -32.88 -13.22
CA THR A 404 -9.33 -31.80 -14.16
C THR A 404 -10.40 -31.59 -15.23
N GLY A 405 -10.38 -30.43 -15.88
CA GLY A 405 -11.33 -30.04 -16.94
C GLY A 405 -12.51 -29.19 -16.47
N GLY A 406 -12.75 -29.11 -15.16
CA GLY A 406 -13.64 -28.10 -14.57
C GLY A 406 -13.00 -26.71 -14.55
N SER A 407 -13.82 -25.66 -14.46
CA SER A 407 -13.37 -24.26 -14.42
C SER A 407 -14.32 -23.35 -13.64
N GLY A 408 -13.80 -22.24 -13.09
CA GLY A 408 -14.56 -21.27 -12.29
C GLY A 408 -14.86 -21.77 -10.88
N ARG A 409 -15.22 -20.88 -9.95
CA ARG A 409 -15.47 -21.23 -8.53
C ARG A 409 -16.58 -22.27 -8.41
N LEU A 410 -16.26 -23.44 -7.85
CA LEU A 410 -17.26 -24.48 -7.58
C LEU A 410 -17.99 -24.15 -6.27
N HIS A 411 -19.28 -24.49 -6.19
CA HIS A 411 -20.10 -24.24 -5.00
C HIS A 411 -20.70 -25.51 -4.41
N ALA A 412 -21.10 -26.47 -5.24
CA ALA A 412 -21.70 -27.71 -4.80
C ALA A 412 -21.02 -28.93 -5.44
N VAL A 413 -21.03 -30.05 -4.73
CA VAL A 413 -20.55 -31.33 -5.20
C VAL A 413 -21.43 -32.48 -4.70
N VAL A 414 -21.65 -33.47 -5.55
CA VAL A 414 -22.30 -34.74 -5.21
C VAL A 414 -21.58 -35.89 -5.92
N SER A 415 -21.69 -37.12 -5.41
CA SER A 415 -21.08 -38.28 -6.04
C SER A 415 -21.92 -39.54 -5.91
N SER A 416 -21.69 -40.52 -6.81
CA SER A 416 -22.22 -41.87 -6.67
C SER A 416 -21.70 -42.54 -5.41
N ALA A 417 -22.38 -43.62 -5.00
CA ALA A 417 -22.03 -44.35 -3.79
C ALA A 417 -20.58 -44.86 -3.79
N ASP A 418 -20.01 -45.11 -4.98
CA ASP A 418 -18.64 -45.57 -5.20
C ASP A 418 -17.69 -44.45 -5.70
N ALA A 419 -18.14 -43.19 -5.71
CA ALA A 419 -17.46 -42.03 -6.27
C ALA A 419 -16.96 -42.18 -7.72
N LYS A 420 -17.46 -43.14 -8.50
CA LYS A 420 -17.13 -43.23 -9.92
C LYS A 420 -17.76 -42.11 -10.73
N THR A 421 -18.96 -41.66 -10.35
CA THR A 421 -19.58 -40.46 -10.90
C THR A 421 -19.44 -39.34 -9.88
N VAL A 422 -18.76 -38.25 -10.25
CA VAL A 422 -18.67 -37.03 -9.45
C VAL A 422 -19.26 -35.89 -10.26
N VAL A 423 -20.07 -35.05 -9.61
CA VAL A 423 -20.71 -33.91 -10.24
C VAL A 423 -20.44 -32.66 -9.41
N ALA A 424 -20.00 -31.58 -10.05
CA ALA A 424 -19.81 -30.29 -9.38
C ALA A 424 -20.40 -29.13 -10.18
N GLY A 425 -20.96 -28.16 -9.47
CA GLY A 425 -21.60 -26.96 -10.04
C GLY A 425 -20.79 -25.70 -9.72
N ASN A 426 -20.79 -24.74 -10.64
CA ASN A 426 -20.04 -23.48 -10.49
C ASN A 426 -20.95 -22.23 -10.50
N HIS A 427 -20.36 -21.07 -10.18
CA HIS A 427 -21.09 -19.80 -10.15
C HIS A 427 -21.65 -19.36 -11.51
N ALA A 428 -21.04 -19.79 -12.62
CA ALA A 428 -21.52 -19.49 -13.97
C ALA A 428 -22.66 -20.42 -14.43
N GLY A 429 -23.10 -21.35 -13.59
CA GLY A 429 -24.19 -22.30 -13.92
C GLY A 429 -23.74 -23.57 -14.66
N ASN A 430 -22.44 -23.72 -14.92
CA ASN A 430 -21.90 -24.96 -15.50
C ASN A 430 -21.93 -26.06 -14.45
N VAL A 431 -22.32 -27.26 -14.90
CA VAL A 431 -22.25 -28.48 -14.12
C VAL A 431 -21.33 -29.46 -14.83
N PHE A 432 -20.26 -29.84 -14.15
CA PHE A 432 -19.23 -30.74 -14.64
C PHE A 432 -19.52 -32.15 -14.13
N ILE A 433 -19.49 -33.13 -15.03
CA ILE A 433 -19.72 -34.55 -14.70
C ILE A 433 -18.45 -35.32 -15.05
N TRP A 434 -17.86 -35.96 -14.04
CA TRP A 434 -16.74 -36.87 -14.19
C TRP A 434 -17.20 -38.29 -13.98
N GLU A 435 -16.88 -39.18 -14.91
CA GLU A 435 -17.04 -40.62 -14.77
C GLU A 435 -15.66 -41.28 -14.76
N ASN A 436 -15.41 -42.13 -13.78
CA ASN A 436 -14.12 -42.80 -13.59
C ASN A 436 -12.94 -41.80 -13.61
N ASN A 437 -13.14 -40.63 -13.01
CA ASN A 437 -12.19 -39.51 -12.92
C ASN A 437 -11.91 -38.76 -14.24
N ARG A 438 -12.69 -38.98 -15.30
CA ARG A 438 -12.59 -38.25 -16.56
C ARG A 438 -13.82 -37.41 -16.79
N LEU A 439 -13.65 -36.15 -17.20
CA LEU A 439 -14.77 -35.28 -17.52
C LEU A 439 -15.49 -35.84 -18.76
N THR A 440 -16.74 -36.30 -18.58
CA THR A 440 -17.56 -36.87 -19.66
C THR A 440 -18.59 -35.89 -20.19
N ALA A 441 -19.06 -34.95 -19.37
CA ALA A 441 -20.01 -33.93 -19.79
C ALA A 441 -19.82 -32.59 -19.05
N THR A 442 -20.20 -31.51 -19.73
CA THR A 442 -20.40 -30.19 -19.11
C THR A 442 -21.79 -29.71 -19.48
N LEU A 443 -22.71 -29.74 -18.52
CA LEU A 443 -24.06 -29.23 -18.71
C LEU A 443 -23.99 -27.71 -18.54
N LYS A 444 -24.13 -26.97 -19.63
CA LYS A 444 -24.16 -25.51 -19.63
C LYS A 444 -25.57 -25.00 -19.28
N PRO A 445 -25.71 -23.79 -18.71
CA PRO A 445 -27.02 -23.18 -18.50
C PRO A 445 -27.71 -22.88 -19.85
N GLU A 446 -29.02 -23.13 -19.93
CA GLU A 446 -29.85 -22.69 -21.06
C GLU A 446 -30.05 -21.17 -20.96
N THR A 447 -29.06 -20.41 -21.40
CA THR A 447 -29.16 -18.96 -21.56
C THR A 447 -28.93 -18.67 -23.03
N LYS A 448 -29.87 -17.96 -23.68
CA LYS A 448 -29.48 -17.14 -24.85
C LYS A 448 -28.32 -16.30 -24.37
N ALA A 449 -27.19 -16.26 -25.09
CA ALA A 449 -26.01 -15.50 -24.70
C ALA A 449 -26.42 -14.07 -24.28
N ALA A 450 -26.63 -13.88 -22.97
CA ALA A 450 -27.22 -12.68 -22.45
C ALA A 450 -26.06 -11.72 -22.27
N VAL A 451 -25.82 -10.90 -23.29
CA VAL A 451 -25.14 -9.63 -23.11
C VAL A 451 -25.83 -8.96 -21.93
N PRO A 452 -25.12 -8.54 -20.87
CA PRO A 452 -25.75 -7.84 -19.77
C PRO A 452 -26.54 -6.67 -20.37
N GLU A 453 -27.86 -6.64 -20.19
CA GLU A 453 -28.73 -5.61 -20.81
C GLU A 453 -28.50 -4.22 -20.19
N GLY A 454 -27.66 -4.14 -19.16
CA GLY A 454 -27.31 -2.96 -18.40
C GLY A 454 -26.15 -2.14 -18.97
N LYS A 455 -26.09 -0.85 -18.59
CA LYS A 455 -25.02 0.07 -19.00
C LYS A 455 -23.87 0.13 -18.00
N VAL A 456 -24.06 -0.39 -16.78
CA VAL A 456 -23.12 -0.24 -15.68
C VAL A 456 -22.19 -1.45 -15.63
N SER A 457 -20.88 -1.23 -15.49
CA SER A 457 -19.90 -2.30 -15.32
C SER A 457 -19.10 -2.16 -14.04
N PHE A 458 -18.50 -3.26 -13.59
CA PHE A 458 -17.64 -3.25 -12.43
C PHE A 458 -16.42 -2.35 -12.66
N ILE A 459 -15.72 -2.54 -13.78
CA ILE A 459 -14.49 -1.80 -14.09
C ILE A 459 -14.75 -0.30 -14.22
N LYS A 460 -15.77 0.09 -14.99
CA LYS A 460 -15.98 1.50 -15.37
C LYS A 460 -16.67 2.31 -14.27
N ASP A 461 -17.58 1.71 -13.52
CA ASP A 461 -18.50 2.43 -12.64
C ASP A 461 -18.40 2.07 -11.16
N VAL A 462 -18.28 0.78 -10.83
CA VAL A 462 -18.29 0.33 -9.42
C VAL A 462 -16.90 0.39 -8.77
N LEU A 463 -15.86 -0.04 -9.49
CA LEU A 463 -14.48 -0.05 -9.00
C LEU A 463 -14.00 1.36 -8.56
N PRO A 464 -14.29 2.45 -9.30
CA PRO A 464 -13.93 3.80 -8.84
C PRO A 464 -14.66 4.22 -7.58
N ILE A 465 -15.94 3.83 -7.43
CA ILE A 465 -16.73 4.09 -6.23
C ILE A 465 -16.11 3.39 -5.02
N LEU A 466 -15.80 2.10 -5.14
CA LEU A 466 -15.22 1.33 -4.04
C LEU A 466 -13.81 1.84 -3.67
N SER A 467 -13.04 2.27 -4.67
CA SER A 467 -11.72 2.86 -4.46
C SER A 467 -11.81 4.21 -3.75
N LYS A 468 -12.69 5.13 -4.19
CA LYS A 468 -12.93 6.42 -3.53
C LYS A 468 -13.48 6.25 -2.12
N ALA A 469 -14.30 5.24 -1.89
CA ALA A 469 -14.84 4.88 -0.58
C ALA A 469 -13.77 4.25 0.35
N GLY A 470 -12.59 3.91 -0.17
CA GLY A 470 -11.49 3.30 0.59
C GLY A 470 -11.70 1.83 0.91
N CYS A 471 -12.63 1.13 0.24
CA CYS A 471 -12.94 -0.27 0.51
C CYS A 471 -11.74 -1.19 0.22
N SER A 472 -10.98 -0.89 -0.83
CA SER A 472 -9.76 -1.59 -1.27
C SER A 472 -8.46 -0.99 -0.68
N ALA A 473 -8.56 -0.16 0.37
CA ALA A 473 -7.38 0.36 1.07
C ALA A 473 -6.86 -0.66 2.11
N GLY A 474 -5.56 -0.62 2.42
CA GLY A 474 -4.93 -1.52 3.39
C GLY A 474 -5.49 -1.43 4.82
N ALA A 475 -6.19 -0.34 5.16
CA ALA A 475 -6.90 -0.21 6.43
C ALA A 475 -8.24 -1.00 6.47
N CYS A 476 -8.80 -1.36 5.31
CA CYS A 476 -10.08 -2.04 5.15
C CYS A 476 -9.90 -3.47 4.58
N HIS A 477 -10.56 -3.81 3.47
CA HIS A 477 -10.60 -5.18 2.94
C HIS A 477 -9.34 -5.59 2.18
N ALA A 478 -8.39 -4.67 1.96
CA ALA A 478 -7.10 -4.99 1.33
C ALA A 478 -5.96 -5.27 2.32
N LYS A 479 -6.30 -5.70 3.54
CA LYS A 479 -5.34 -6.37 4.43
C LYS A 479 -4.93 -7.71 3.83
N ALA A 480 -3.75 -8.22 4.19
CA ALA A 480 -3.18 -9.45 3.63
C ALA A 480 -4.16 -10.66 3.70
N GLU A 481 -4.92 -10.77 4.79
CA GLU A 481 -5.92 -11.83 5.02
C GLU A 481 -7.36 -11.37 4.73
N GLY A 482 -7.55 -10.13 4.26
CA GLY A 482 -8.85 -9.48 4.20
C GLY A 482 -9.39 -9.10 5.58
N GLN A 483 -10.72 -8.96 5.69
CA GLN A 483 -11.41 -8.76 6.98
C GLN A 483 -12.67 -9.61 7.05
N ARG A 484 -12.76 -10.48 8.07
CA ARG A 484 -13.92 -11.36 8.34
C ARG A 484 -14.39 -12.14 7.11
N GLY A 485 -13.42 -12.75 6.42
CA GLY A 485 -13.65 -13.52 5.20
C GLY A 485 -13.95 -12.70 3.94
N PHE A 486 -13.75 -11.37 3.93
CA PHE A 486 -13.85 -10.56 2.72
C PHE A 486 -12.52 -9.87 2.39
N SER A 487 -11.93 -10.25 1.26
CA SER A 487 -10.62 -9.77 0.81
C SER A 487 -10.75 -9.05 -0.53
N LEU A 488 -10.26 -7.81 -0.60
CA LEU A 488 -10.07 -7.08 -1.84
C LEU A 488 -8.57 -6.87 -2.07
N SER A 489 -8.18 -6.68 -3.32
CA SER A 489 -6.81 -6.38 -3.69
C SER A 489 -6.46 -4.94 -3.30
N VAL A 490 -5.18 -4.72 -2.95
CA VAL A 490 -4.67 -3.41 -2.54
C VAL A 490 -4.81 -2.42 -3.70
N PHE A 491 -5.52 -1.32 -3.44
CA PHE A 491 -5.85 -0.28 -4.44
C PHE A 491 -6.57 -0.81 -5.68
N ALA A 492 -7.35 -1.89 -5.50
CA ALA A 492 -8.16 -2.48 -6.56
C ALA A 492 -7.32 -2.96 -7.76
N TYR A 493 -6.14 -3.49 -7.46
CA TYR A 493 -5.15 -3.96 -8.42
C TYR A 493 -5.58 -5.22 -9.21
N ASP A 494 -6.07 -6.26 -8.52
CA ASP A 494 -6.62 -7.47 -9.14
C ASP A 494 -8.15 -7.34 -9.23
N THR A 495 -8.58 -6.53 -10.19
CA THR A 495 -9.99 -6.19 -10.39
C THR A 495 -10.87 -7.40 -10.66
N ARG A 496 -10.34 -8.45 -11.30
CA ARG A 496 -11.09 -9.68 -11.58
C ARG A 496 -11.35 -10.44 -10.29
N LYS A 497 -10.31 -10.62 -9.46
CA LYS A 497 -10.46 -11.22 -8.13
C LYS A 497 -11.45 -10.41 -7.29
N ASP A 498 -11.30 -9.08 -7.25
CA ASP A 498 -12.18 -8.21 -6.45
C ASP A 498 -13.64 -8.32 -6.84
N TRP A 499 -13.91 -8.41 -8.14
CA TRP A 499 -15.24 -8.69 -8.64
C TRP A 499 -15.75 -10.05 -8.14
N GLN A 500 -14.94 -11.11 -8.25
CA GLN A 500 -15.33 -12.47 -7.82
C GLN A 500 -15.57 -12.54 -6.31
N GLU A 501 -14.78 -11.82 -5.52
CA GLU A 501 -14.93 -11.70 -4.07
C GLU A 501 -16.25 -11.03 -3.68
N ILE A 502 -16.75 -10.12 -4.51
CA ILE A 502 -18.04 -9.45 -4.30
C ILE A 502 -19.20 -10.30 -4.82
N THR A 503 -19.07 -10.94 -5.98
CA THR A 503 -20.19 -11.58 -6.67
C THR A 503 -20.32 -13.08 -6.41
N GLU A 504 -19.19 -13.78 -6.22
CA GLU A 504 -19.12 -15.26 -6.20
C GLU A 504 -18.77 -15.83 -4.82
N ASP A 505 -17.83 -15.22 -4.11
CA ASP A 505 -17.30 -15.72 -2.83
C ASP A 505 -18.39 -15.97 -1.77
N ALA A 506 -18.21 -17.04 -0.99
CA ALA A 506 -19.15 -17.45 0.05
C ALA A 506 -20.61 -17.56 -0.48
N PHE A 507 -20.78 -18.26 -1.61
CA PHE A 507 -22.07 -18.47 -2.29
C PHE A 507 -22.75 -17.17 -2.75
N GLY A 508 -21.98 -16.13 -3.06
CA GLY A 508 -22.50 -14.84 -3.49
C GLY A 508 -23.26 -14.09 -2.39
N ARG A 509 -23.00 -14.36 -1.10
CA ARG A 509 -23.75 -13.77 0.03
C ARG A 509 -23.71 -12.23 0.09
N ARG A 510 -22.75 -11.60 -0.61
CA ARG A 510 -22.56 -10.14 -0.59
C ARG A 510 -23.50 -9.40 -1.52
N VAL A 511 -24.12 -10.10 -2.46
CA VAL A 511 -25.06 -9.57 -3.44
C VAL A 511 -26.41 -10.27 -3.35
N PHE A 512 -27.48 -9.50 -3.53
CA PHE A 512 -28.85 -10.01 -3.55
C PHE A 512 -29.58 -9.43 -4.78
N PRO A 513 -29.42 -10.05 -5.96
CA PRO A 513 -29.87 -9.45 -7.23
C PRO A 513 -31.38 -9.17 -7.32
N SER A 514 -32.21 -10.01 -6.71
CA SER A 514 -33.68 -9.83 -6.68
C SER A 514 -34.13 -8.76 -5.67
N TYR A 515 -33.26 -8.35 -4.74
CA TYR A 515 -33.51 -7.21 -3.85
C TYR A 515 -32.18 -6.52 -3.45
N PRO A 516 -31.59 -5.72 -4.35
CA PRO A 516 -30.22 -5.20 -4.22
C PRO A 516 -29.95 -4.43 -2.93
N GLU A 517 -30.95 -3.76 -2.37
CA GLU A 517 -30.88 -2.98 -1.14
C GLU A 517 -30.53 -3.84 0.08
N GLU A 518 -30.78 -5.16 0.02
CA GLU A 518 -30.39 -6.12 1.05
C GLU A 518 -28.99 -6.73 0.85
N SER A 519 -28.29 -6.35 -0.21
CA SER A 519 -26.91 -6.79 -0.45
C SER A 519 -25.97 -6.29 0.64
N LEU A 520 -25.16 -7.19 1.22
CA LEU A 520 -24.21 -6.81 2.29
C LEU A 520 -23.23 -5.72 1.84
N ILE A 521 -22.78 -5.77 0.57
CA ILE A 521 -21.87 -4.74 0.02
C ILE A 521 -22.49 -3.33 0.08
N TYR A 522 -23.81 -3.23 -0.08
CA TYR A 522 -24.55 -1.98 0.04
C TYR A 522 -24.84 -1.64 1.51
N ARG A 523 -25.38 -2.58 2.29
CA ARG A 523 -25.81 -2.32 3.67
C ARG A 523 -24.64 -1.93 4.58
N LYS A 524 -23.49 -2.60 4.44
CA LYS A 524 -22.27 -2.26 5.20
C LYS A 524 -21.68 -0.93 4.77
N ALA A 525 -21.60 -0.66 3.46
CA ALA A 525 -21.04 0.59 2.96
C ALA A 525 -21.90 1.82 3.33
N THR A 526 -23.22 1.67 3.34
CA THR A 526 -24.17 2.74 3.68
C THR A 526 -24.50 2.86 5.17
N LEU A 527 -24.00 1.93 5.98
CA LEU A 527 -24.32 1.79 7.40
C LEU A 527 -25.79 1.47 7.70
N ALA A 528 -26.51 0.90 6.74
CA ALA A 528 -27.82 0.28 6.98
C ALA A 528 -27.72 -1.01 7.84
N MET A 529 -26.51 -1.46 8.14
CA MET A 529 -26.19 -2.43 9.18
C MET A 529 -24.84 -2.09 9.81
N PRO A 530 -24.55 -2.55 11.04
CA PRO A 530 -23.28 -2.28 11.70
C PRO A 530 -22.08 -2.67 10.85
N HIS A 531 -21.12 -1.77 10.67
CA HIS A 531 -19.90 -2.00 9.93
C HIS A 531 -18.74 -1.36 10.69
N GLU A 532 -17.70 -2.15 10.98
CA GLU A 532 -16.53 -1.67 11.73
C GLU A 532 -15.75 -0.59 10.95
N GLY A 533 -15.79 -0.66 9.61
CA GLY A 533 -15.28 0.40 8.75
C GLY A 533 -16.14 1.67 8.70
N GLY A 534 -17.24 1.74 9.45
CA GLY A 534 -18.20 2.84 9.46
C GLY A 534 -18.85 3.12 8.09
N GLN A 535 -19.47 4.29 7.96
CA GLN A 535 -20.11 4.68 6.70
C GLN A 535 -19.04 5.01 5.66
N ARG A 536 -19.14 4.39 4.48
CA ARG A 536 -18.21 4.57 3.34
C ARG A 536 -18.87 5.19 2.12
N ILE A 537 -20.17 4.97 1.96
CA ILE A 537 -20.99 5.51 0.88
C ILE A 537 -22.23 6.13 1.52
N ALA A 538 -22.55 7.38 1.21
CA ALA A 538 -23.76 8.00 1.75
C ALA A 538 -25.03 7.34 1.15
N PRO A 539 -26.04 6.97 1.96
CA PRO A 539 -27.32 6.47 1.47
C PRO A 539 -27.95 7.41 0.44
N GLY A 540 -28.49 6.87 -0.66
CA GLY A 540 -29.14 7.66 -1.71
C GLY A 540 -28.20 8.51 -2.59
N SER A 541 -26.89 8.51 -2.33
CA SER A 541 -25.90 9.15 -3.21
C SER A 541 -25.86 8.51 -4.60
N GLU A 542 -25.28 9.21 -5.57
CA GLU A 542 -25.10 8.65 -6.92
C GLU A 542 -24.29 7.34 -6.89
N SER A 543 -23.24 7.29 -6.08
CA SER A 543 -22.45 6.08 -5.85
C SER A 543 -23.29 4.91 -5.34
N ALA A 544 -24.22 5.18 -4.41
CA ALA A 544 -25.14 4.18 -3.89
C ALA A 544 -26.11 3.66 -4.97
N LYS A 545 -26.62 4.56 -5.82
CA LYS A 545 -27.53 4.21 -6.93
C LYS A 545 -26.84 3.36 -7.99
N VAL A 546 -25.63 3.74 -8.39
CA VAL A 546 -24.81 2.99 -9.37
C VAL A 546 -24.50 1.59 -8.87
N LEU A 547 -24.13 1.44 -7.59
CA LEU A 547 -23.88 0.13 -6.99
C LEU A 547 -25.14 -0.76 -7.02
N LEU A 548 -26.30 -0.21 -6.64
CA LEU A 548 -27.57 -0.95 -6.68
C LEU A 548 -27.98 -1.29 -8.12
N GLN A 549 -27.80 -0.37 -9.06
CA GLN A 549 -28.10 -0.58 -10.47
C GLN A 549 -27.23 -1.70 -11.06
N TRP A 550 -25.92 -1.70 -10.80
CA TRP A 550 -25.02 -2.76 -11.21
C TRP A 550 -25.47 -4.14 -10.71
N ILE A 551 -25.95 -4.23 -9.47
CA ILE A 551 -26.51 -5.46 -8.91
C ILE A 551 -27.79 -5.90 -9.65
N ARG A 552 -28.70 -4.95 -9.94
CA ARG A 552 -29.93 -5.22 -10.73
C ARG A 552 -29.64 -5.66 -12.16
N GLU A 553 -28.56 -5.18 -12.75
CA GLU A 553 -28.15 -5.48 -14.13
C GLU A 553 -27.36 -6.79 -14.26
N GLY A 554 -27.20 -7.55 -13.16
CA GLY A 554 -26.51 -8.85 -13.17
C GLY A 554 -25.00 -8.77 -12.99
N MET A 555 -24.52 -7.65 -12.44
CA MET A 555 -23.15 -7.49 -11.94
C MET A 555 -22.07 -7.72 -13.00
N ALA A 556 -22.26 -7.16 -14.20
CA ALA A 556 -21.30 -7.28 -15.29
C ALA A 556 -19.90 -6.84 -14.85
N TYR A 557 -18.89 -7.66 -15.12
CA TYR A 557 -17.49 -7.28 -14.88
C TYR A 557 -17.06 -6.16 -15.82
N GLN A 558 -17.25 -6.39 -17.11
CA GLN A 558 -16.97 -5.48 -18.21
C GLN A 558 -17.91 -5.84 -19.37
N HIS A 559 -18.33 -4.86 -20.16
CA HIS A 559 -19.10 -5.11 -21.38
C HIS A 559 -18.18 -5.32 -22.59
N GLU A 560 -18.65 -6.04 -23.60
CA GLU A 560 -17.90 -6.24 -24.84
C GLU A 560 -17.70 -4.89 -25.56
N GLY A 561 -16.46 -4.58 -25.96
CA GLY A 561 -16.12 -3.30 -26.59
C GLY A 561 -16.14 -2.10 -25.64
N GLU A 562 -16.24 -2.29 -24.32
CA GLU A 562 -16.26 -1.19 -23.35
C GLU A 562 -14.97 -0.38 -23.39
N ALA A 563 -15.11 0.95 -23.55
CA ALA A 563 -14.00 1.88 -23.63
C ALA A 563 -13.17 1.88 -22.34
N THR A 564 -11.85 1.79 -22.51
CA THR A 564 -10.85 1.76 -21.44
C THR A 564 -10.37 3.18 -21.11
N LEU A 565 -10.07 3.44 -19.84
CA LEU A 565 -9.52 4.73 -19.41
C LEU A 565 -8.13 4.92 -20.03
N SER A 566 -7.95 6.00 -20.81
CA SER A 566 -6.67 6.33 -21.44
C SER A 566 -5.83 7.26 -20.55
N ARG A 567 -6.45 8.31 -19.99
CA ARG A 567 -5.79 9.31 -19.14
C ARG A 567 -6.80 10.12 -18.33
N VAL A 568 -6.29 10.89 -17.38
CA VAL A 568 -7.07 11.87 -16.61
C VAL A 568 -6.45 13.26 -16.73
N THR A 569 -7.26 14.30 -16.74
CA THR A 569 -6.82 15.71 -16.70
C THR A 569 -7.44 16.42 -15.52
N VAL A 570 -6.76 17.46 -15.04
CA VAL A 570 -7.27 18.34 -13.98
C VAL A 570 -7.28 19.78 -14.48
N GLU A 571 -8.36 20.51 -14.16
CA GLU A 571 -8.54 21.91 -14.52
C GLU A 571 -8.83 22.74 -13.26
N PRO A 572 -8.11 23.87 -13.04
CA PRO A 572 -6.93 24.31 -13.79
C PRO A 572 -5.71 23.38 -13.59
N ALA A 573 -4.93 23.11 -14.64
CA ALA A 573 -3.70 22.32 -14.57
C ALA A 573 -2.52 23.09 -13.93
N ALA A 574 -2.58 24.43 -13.99
CA ALA A 574 -1.67 25.33 -13.30
C ALA A 574 -2.39 26.64 -13.00
N GLY A 575 -2.05 27.30 -11.90
CA GLY A 575 -2.55 28.63 -11.58
C GLY A 575 -1.62 29.43 -10.68
N VAL A 576 -1.74 30.75 -10.78
CA VAL A 576 -1.04 31.71 -9.93
C VAL A 576 -2.05 32.31 -8.96
N TYR A 577 -1.83 32.15 -7.67
CA TYR A 577 -2.81 32.46 -6.64
C TYR A 577 -2.25 33.40 -5.59
N ARG A 578 -3.13 34.23 -5.01
CA ARG A 578 -2.80 34.98 -3.79
C ARG A 578 -2.81 34.04 -2.59
N LYS A 579 -2.06 34.39 -1.55
CA LYS A 579 -2.11 33.68 -0.26
C LYS A 579 -3.56 33.59 0.25
N GLN A 580 -3.92 32.46 0.85
CA GLN A 580 -5.27 32.15 1.33
C GLN A 580 -6.37 32.06 0.25
N ALA A 581 -6.05 32.17 -1.04
CA ALA A 581 -7.05 31.97 -2.09
C ALA A 581 -7.59 30.54 -2.08
N GLY A 582 -8.87 30.39 -2.37
CA GLY A 582 -9.52 29.10 -2.59
C GLY A 582 -9.74 28.83 -4.08
N GLN A 583 -9.50 27.60 -4.53
CA GLN A 583 -9.73 27.19 -5.92
C GLN A 583 -10.30 25.77 -5.98
N SER A 584 -11.37 25.54 -6.74
CA SER A 584 -11.87 24.18 -6.99
C SER A 584 -11.21 23.56 -8.22
N LEU A 585 -10.91 22.28 -8.14
CA LEU A 585 -10.40 21.46 -9.24
C LEU A 585 -11.54 20.68 -9.89
N LYS A 586 -11.46 20.51 -11.21
CA LYS A 586 -12.29 19.59 -12.00
C LYS A 586 -11.41 18.49 -12.58
N VAL A 587 -11.78 17.23 -12.38
CA VAL A 587 -11.05 16.08 -12.93
C VAL A 587 -11.89 15.45 -14.04
N THR A 588 -11.29 15.29 -15.22
CA THR A 588 -11.93 14.69 -16.39
C THR A 588 -11.18 13.44 -16.81
N ALA A 589 -11.90 12.31 -16.86
CA ALA A 589 -11.42 11.05 -17.43
C ALA A 589 -11.64 11.05 -18.96
N HIS A 590 -10.65 10.57 -19.71
CA HIS A 590 -10.71 10.41 -21.17
C HIS A 590 -10.59 8.92 -21.50
N PHE A 591 -11.49 8.39 -22.31
CA PHE A 591 -11.55 6.97 -22.66
C PHE A 591 -11.04 6.71 -24.09
N SER A 592 -10.80 5.44 -24.44
CA SER A 592 -10.27 5.02 -25.75
C SER A 592 -11.24 5.21 -26.92
N ASP A 593 -12.50 5.50 -26.66
CA ASP A 593 -13.53 5.88 -27.63
C ASP A 593 -13.70 7.41 -27.76
N ASP A 594 -12.72 8.17 -27.26
CA ASP A 594 -12.72 9.64 -27.16
C ASP A 594 -13.81 10.25 -26.26
N SER A 595 -14.61 9.42 -25.57
CA SER A 595 -15.58 9.90 -24.60
C SER A 595 -14.90 10.50 -23.36
N LYS A 596 -15.58 11.45 -22.72
CA LYS A 596 -15.09 12.16 -21.53
C LYS A 596 -16.11 12.11 -20.41
N ARG A 597 -15.65 11.96 -19.17
CA ARG A 597 -16.50 11.94 -17.97
C ARG A 597 -15.91 12.85 -16.90
N ASP A 598 -16.75 13.70 -16.30
CA ASP A 598 -16.39 14.38 -15.06
C ASP A 598 -16.35 13.35 -13.94
N VAL A 599 -15.17 13.18 -13.36
CA VAL A 599 -14.89 12.20 -12.30
C VAL A 599 -14.42 12.90 -11.02
N THR A 600 -14.63 14.21 -10.90
CA THR A 600 -14.18 15.01 -9.75
C THR A 600 -14.64 14.42 -8.42
N ALA A 601 -15.91 14.00 -8.32
CA ALA A 601 -16.46 13.39 -7.11
C ALA A 601 -15.88 12.01 -6.78
N LEU A 602 -15.32 11.32 -7.78
CA LEU A 602 -14.70 9.99 -7.64
C LEU A 602 -13.16 10.06 -7.57
N ALA A 603 -12.58 11.24 -7.78
CA ALA A 603 -11.14 11.43 -7.74
C ALA A 603 -10.63 11.59 -6.30
N GLU A 604 -9.45 11.04 -6.02
CA GLU A 604 -8.71 11.29 -4.79
C GLU A 604 -7.79 12.51 -4.99
N PHE A 605 -7.68 13.38 -3.99
CA PHE A 605 -6.83 14.57 -4.05
C PHE A 605 -5.80 14.56 -2.91
N VAL A 606 -4.54 14.83 -3.25
CA VAL A 606 -3.44 14.91 -2.28
C VAL A 606 -2.56 16.11 -2.60
N SER A 607 -2.19 16.89 -1.59
CA SER A 607 -1.17 17.94 -1.73
C SER A 607 0.22 17.40 -1.39
N ASN A 608 1.23 17.78 -2.17
CA ASN A 608 2.62 17.41 -1.90
C ASN A 608 3.27 18.28 -0.81
N ASP A 609 2.74 19.47 -0.55
CA ASP A 609 3.25 20.42 0.44
C ASP A 609 2.07 21.20 1.04
N ASN A 610 1.61 20.76 2.21
CA ASN A 610 0.51 21.40 2.94
C ASN A 610 0.82 22.84 3.38
N GLY A 611 2.10 23.23 3.41
CA GLY A 611 2.51 24.62 3.66
C GLY A 611 2.28 25.54 2.45
N MET A 612 2.33 25.00 1.23
CA MET A 612 1.99 25.73 0.00
C MET A 612 0.50 25.74 -0.29
N ALA A 613 -0.15 24.57 -0.18
CA ALA A 613 -1.57 24.42 -0.47
C ALA A 613 -2.13 23.18 0.23
N THR A 614 -3.32 23.27 0.79
CA THR A 614 -4.11 22.11 1.23
C THR A 614 -5.22 21.83 0.23
N VAL A 615 -5.75 20.61 0.19
CA VAL A 615 -6.86 20.22 -0.69
C VAL A 615 -7.87 19.37 0.08
N THR A 616 -9.16 19.60 -0.16
CA THR A 616 -10.24 18.78 0.42
C THR A 616 -10.58 17.56 -0.45
N ASP A 617 -11.34 16.60 0.09
CA ASP A 617 -11.81 15.41 -0.65
C ASP A 617 -12.69 15.73 -1.85
N ALA A 618 -13.26 16.94 -1.90
CA ALA A 618 -14.04 17.46 -3.02
C ALA A 618 -13.20 18.23 -4.05
N GLY A 619 -11.87 18.23 -3.90
CA GLY A 619 -10.95 18.90 -4.83
C GLY A 619 -10.86 20.42 -4.65
N ARG A 620 -11.19 20.95 -3.46
CA ARG A 620 -11.03 22.39 -3.18
C ARG A 620 -9.68 22.67 -2.53
N ILE A 621 -8.86 23.43 -3.25
CA ILE A 621 -7.56 23.93 -2.80
C ILE A 621 -7.74 25.14 -1.88
N THR A 622 -6.93 25.22 -0.83
CA THR A 622 -6.68 26.45 -0.05
C THR A 622 -5.18 26.75 -0.04
N VAL A 623 -4.79 27.91 -0.56
CA VAL A 623 -3.39 28.31 -0.68
C VAL A 623 -2.83 28.80 0.65
N GLY A 624 -1.61 28.38 0.98
CA GLY A 624 -0.90 28.76 2.20
C GLY A 624 -0.36 30.19 2.22
N GLN A 625 0.55 30.46 3.16
CA GLN A 625 1.12 31.79 3.41
C GLN A 625 2.52 32.01 2.83
N LEU A 626 3.13 30.95 2.30
CA LEU A 626 4.50 30.97 1.82
C LEU A 626 4.54 31.27 0.31
N ASN A 627 5.61 31.94 -0.14
CA ASN A 627 5.87 32.13 -1.56
C ASN A 627 6.55 30.87 -2.13
N GLY A 628 6.18 30.45 -3.32
CA GLY A 628 6.76 29.26 -3.95
C GLY A 628 5.82 28.53 -4.90
N GLU A 629 6.18 27.30 -5.22
CA GLU A 629 5.33 26.40 -6.01
C GLU A 629 4.96 25.15 -5.18
N GLY A 630 3.71 24.73 -5.31
CA GLY A 630 3.16 23.50 -4.74
C GLY A 630 2.44 22.70 -5.82
N THR A 631 2.10 21.46 -5.52
CA THR A 631 1.40 20.56 -6.44
C THR A 631 0.29 19.81 -5.73
N VAL A 632 -0.89 19.86 -6.33
CA VAL A 632 -2.03 19.03 -5.95
C VAL A 632 -2.19 17.94 -6.99
N VAL A 633 -2.18 16.69 -6.52
CA VAL A 633 -2.32 15.49 -7.33
C VAL A 633 -3.77 15.02 -7.25
N ALA A 634 -4.41 14.83 -8.40
CA ALA A 634 -5.71 14.19 -8.54
C ALA A 634 -5.52 12.76 -9.09
N ARG A 635 -6.25 11.79 -8.56
CA ARG A 635 -6.11 10.37 -8.93
C ARG A 635 -7.45 9.75 -9.25
N TYR A 636 -7.49 8.92 -10.28
CA TYR A 636 -8.68 8.18 -10.66
C TYR A 636 -8.27 6.93 -11.47
N MET A 637 -8.69 5.74 -10.98
CA MET A 637 -8.41 4.43 -11.60
C MET A 637 -6.93 4.21 -12.01
N GLY A 638 -5.99 4.51 -11.11
CA GLY A 638 -4.55 4.34 -11.36
C GLY A 638 -3.92 5.42 -12.25
N GLN A 639 -4.70 6.35 -12.80
CA GLN A 639 -4.20 7.51 -13.53
C GLN A 639 -4.05 8.72 -12.60
N VAL A 640 -3.05 9.56 -12.88
CA VAL A 640 -2.75 10.77 -12.09
C VAL A 640 -2.78 12.01 -12.97
N ALA A 641 -3.39 13.09 -12.46
CA ALA A 641 -3.34 14.42 -13.02
C ALA A 641 -2.83 15.42 -11.97
N ILE A 642 -2.22 16.51 -12.43
CA ILE A 642 -1.48 17.42 -11.56
C ILE A 642 -1.94 18.85 -11.79
N SER A 643 -2.28 19.53 -10.70
CA SER A 643 -2.54 20.97 -10.65
C SER A 643 -1.37 21.66 -9.94
N ARG A 644 -0.63 22.48 -10.68
CA ARG A 644 0.46 23.32 -10.12
C ARG A 644 -0.10 24.58 -9.49
N VAL A 645 0.33 24.87 -8.27
CA VAL A 645 -0.04 26.07 -7.51
C VAL A 645 1.19 26.94 -7.39
N THR A 646 1.19 28.12 -8.01
CA THR A 646 2.25 29.11 -7.85
C THR A 646 1.76 30.26 -6.97
N VAL A 647 2.52 30.56 -5.92
CA VAL A 647 2.26 31.66 -4.98
C VAL A 647 3.39 32.68 -5.11
N PRO A 648 3.19 33.79 -5.84
CA PRO A 648 4.22 34.81 -6.01
C PRO A 648 4.32 35.68 -4.74
N ALA A 649 5.47 36.36 -4.57
CA ALA A 649 5.58 37.41 -3.57
C ALA A 649 4.55 38.53 -3.80
N GLU A 650 4.04 39.10 -2.70
CA GLU A 650 3.09 40.21 -2.73
C GLU A 650 3.67 41.48 -3.36
N LYS A 651 4.98 41.70 -3.17
CA LYS A 651 5.72 42.82 -3.76
C LYS A 651 6.58 42.30 -4.92
N LYS A 652 6.18 42.60 -6.15
CA LYS A 652 6.95 42.22 -7.35
C LYS A 652 8.17 43.12 -7.50
N ILE A 653 9.32 42.47 -7.67
CA ILE A 653 10.60 43.11 -7.99
C ILE A 653 10.62 43.40 -9.50
N SER A 654 11.14 44.56 -9.92
CA SER A 654 11.02 44.99 -11.31
C SER A 654 11.88 44.13 -12.26
N ALA A 655 11.42 43.93 -13.50
CA ALA A 655 12.18 43.19 -14.51
C ALA A 655 13.55 43.84 -14.80
N ALA A 656 13.64 45.17 -14.71
CA ALA A 656 14.88 45.91 -14.89
C ALA A 656 15.94 45.56 -13.83
N GLN A 657 15.52 45.27 -12.58
CA GLN A 657 16.45 44.85 -11.53
C GLN A 657 17.03 43.46 -11.80
N TYR A 658 16.23 42.52 -12.34
CA TYR A 658 16.75 41.19 -12.72
C TYR A 658 17.65 41.25 -13.95
N ALA A 659 17.31 42.07 -14.95
CA ALA A 659 18.13 42.26 -16.14
C ALA A 659 19.51 42.87 -15.83
N ALA A 660 19.64 43.59 -14.72
CA ALA A 660 20.90 44.15 -14.25
C ALA A 660 21.75 43.17 -13.42
N LEU A 661 21.23 41.98 -13.08
CA LEU A 661 22.01 40.99 -12.33
C LEU A 661 23.10 40.38 -13.20
N PRO A 662 24.35 40.29 -12.72
CA PRO A 662 25.41 39.63 -13.46
C PRO A 662 25.17 38.12 -13.51
N ALA A 663 25.34 37.50 -14.68
CA ALA A 663 25.27 36.06 -14.89
C ALA A 663 26.62 35.56 -15.44
N HIS A 664 27.10 34.40 -14.95
CA HIS A 664 28.31 33.77 -15.47
C HIS A 664 28.00 32.75 -16.55
N ASN A 665 26.89 32.02 -16.42
CA ASN A 665 26.41 31.06 -17.41
C ASN A 665 24.89 30.85 -17.33
N PHE A 666 24.37 29.95 -18.18
CA PHE A 666 22.94 29.66 -18.30
C PHE A 666 22.25 29.22 -17.00
N ILE A 667 22.99 28.69 -16.01
CA ILE A 667 22.43 28.31 -14.70
C ILE A 667 21.88 29.54 -13.99
N ASP A 668 22.63 30.64 -14.03
CA ASP A 668 22.27 31.89 -13.37
C ASP A 668 21.04 32.51 -14.03
N GLU A 669 21.00 32.55 -15.36
CA GLU A 669 19.89 33.09 -16.15
C GLU A 669 18.57 32.36 -15.84
N LEU A 670 18.59 31.02 -15.83
CA LEU A 670 17.41 30.20 -15.55
C LEU A 670 17.00 30.24 -14.07
N ALA A 671 17.96 30.39 -13.15
CA ALA A 671 17.65 30.62 -11.74
C ALA A 671 16.98 31.99 -11.54
N TYR A 672 17.49 33.05 -12.17
CA TYR A 672 16.95 34.40 -12.05
C TYR A 672 15.55 34.52 -12.66
N ALA A 673 15.27 33.83 -13.76
CA ALA A 673 13.92 33.74 -14.31
C ALA A 673 12.93 33.14 -13.28
N GLN A 674 13.34 32.09 -12.56
CA GLN A 674 12.52 31.50 -11.50
C GLN A 674 12.39 32.44 -10.29
N PHE A 675 13.48 33.12 -9.89
CA PHE A 675 13.45 34.10 -8.81
C PHE A 675 12.53 35.27 -9.11
N GLN A 676 12.50 35.75 -10.35
CA GLN A 676 11.58 36.79 -10.79
C GLN A 676 10.11 36.36 -10.69
N ARG A 677 9.80 35.10 -11.03
CA ARG A 677 8.44 34.56 -10.88
C ARG A 677 8.00 34.49 -9.42
N LEU A 678 8.92 34.18 -8.50
CA LEU A 678 8.64 34.00 -7.08
C LEU A 678 8.84 35.27 -6.24
N GLY A 679 9.56 36.27 -6.76
CA GLY A 679 9.88 37.52 -6.09
C GLY A 679 11.09 37.44 -5.14
N PHE A 680 12.11 36.65 -5.48
CA PHE A 680 13.36 36.54 -4.73
C PHE A 680 14.50 37.33 -5.40
N LEU A 681 15.39 37.93 -4.64
CA LEU A 681 16.72 38.34 -5.13
C LEU A 681 17.76 37.33 -4.65
N PRO A 682 18.76 37.01 -5.48
CA PRO A 682 19.89 36.22 -5.01
C PRO A 682 20.60 36.97 -3.87
N SER A 683 21.15 36.22 -2.92
CA SER A 683 22.08 36.79 -1.94
C SER A 683 23.34 37.37 -2.62
N GLU A 684 24.16 38.09 -1.87
CA GLU A 684 25.46 38.55 -2.37
C GLU A 684 26.41 37.37 -2.66
N LEU A 685 27.51 37.64 -3.35
CA LEU A 685 28.57 36.64 -3.51
C LEU A 685 29.17 36.28 -2.16
N CYS A 686 29.52 35.01 -2.00
CA CYS A 686 30.31 34.55 -0.89
C CYS A 686 31.73 35.12 -0.95
N SER A 687 32.38 35.23 0.21
CA SER A 687 33.77 35.66 0.30
C SER A 687 34.71 34.62 -0.34
N ASP A 688 35.99 34.99 -0.53
CA ASP A 688 36.97 34.06 -1.09
C ASP A 688 37.30 32.90 -0.13
N GLU A 689 37.31 33.18 1.16
CA GLU A 689 37.43 32.20 2.23
C GLU A 689 36.26 31.20 2.19
N GLU A 690 35.03 31.71 2.07
CA GLU A 690 33.82 30.90 1.93
C GLU A 690 33.88 29.99 0.71
N PHE A 691 34.26 30.56 -0.44
CA PHE A 691 34.36 29.82 -1.68
C PHE A 691 35.43 28.72 -1.62
N LEU A 692 36.62 29.05 -1.09
CA LEU A 692 37.72 28.10 -0.96
C LEU A 692 37.32 26.88 -0.13
N ARG A 693 36.74 27.12 1.05
CA ARG A 693 36.31 26.05 1.96
C ARG A 693 35.22 25.20 1.33
N ARG A 694 34.15 25.84 0.85
CA ARG A 694 32.98 25.16 0.30
C ARG A 694 33.29 24.34 -0.94
N ALA A 695 34.00 24.93 -1.91
CA ALA A 695 34.36 24.24 -3.15
C ALA A 695 35.27 23.04 -2.90
N SER A 696 36.22 23.17 -1.97
CA SER A 696 37.12 22.06 -1.58
C SER A 696 36.34 20.91 -0.94
N LEU A 697 35.48 21.22 0.03
CA LEU A 697 34.69 20.21 0.73
C LEU A 697 33.68 19.51 -0.19
N ASP A 698 33.01 20.25 -1.07
CA ASP A 698 32.01 19.68 -1.99
C ASP A 698 32.62 18.85 -3.12
N THR A 699 33.79 19.27 -3.63
CA THR A 699 34.39 18.66 -4.82
C THR A 699 35.26 17.46 -4.46
N ILE A 700 36.04 17.57 -3.36
CA ILE A 700 37.08 16.61 -3.01
C ILE A 700 37.02 16.14 -1.55
N GLY A 701 36.06 16.63 -0.75
CA GLY A 701 35.82 16.10 0.60
C GLY A 701 36.94 16.34 1.62
N ARG A 702 37.82 17.33 1.39
CA ARG A 702 38.89 17.66 2.34
C ARG A 702 39.01 19.15 2.57
N LEU A 703 39.57 19.52 3.72
CA LEU A 703 39.99 20.89 3.96
C LEU A 703 41.25 21.20 3.12
N PRO A 704 41.37 22.44 2.61
CA PRO A 704 42.64 22.98 2.14
C PRO A 704 43.71 22.88 3.23
N THR A 705 44.96 22.59 2.84
CA THR A 705 46.09 22.74 3.75
C THR A 705 46.37 24.22 4.04
N ILE A 706 47.21 24.50 5.04
CA ILE A 706 47.58 25.89 5.39
C ILE A 706 48.26 26.58 4.21
N GLU A 707 49.13 25.87 3.49
CA GLU A 707 49.87 26.37 2.33
C GLU A 707 48.90 26.67 1.18
N GLU A 708 47.96 25.77 0.91
CA GLU A 708 46.93 25.98 -0.11
C GLU A 708 46.02 27.17 0.22
N ALA A 709 45.61 27.29 1.48
CA ALA A 709 44.80 28.40 1.95
C ALA A 709 45.53 29.73 1.83
N ARG A 710 46.78 29.82 2.30
CA ARG A 710 47.60 31.03 2.15
C ARG A 710 47.80 31.40 0.69
N ALA A 711 48.22 30.44 -0.14
CA ALA A 711 48.44 30.68 -1.56
C ALA A 711 47.19 31.25 -2.26
N TYR A 712 46.00 30.75 -1.92
CA TYR A 712 44.75 31.22 -2.51
C TYR A 712 44.29 32.58 -1.96
N LEU A 713 44.40 32.81 -0.65
CA LEU A 713 43.95 34.06 0.00
C LEU A 713 44.88 35.24 -0.35
N ASP A 714 46.17 34.96 -0.53
CA ASP A 714 47.16 35.98 -0.91
C ASP A 714 47.16 36.26 -2.43
N ASP A 715 46.62 35.35 -3.27
CA ASP A 715 46.44 35.56 -4.70
C ASP A 715 45.44 36.72 -4.99
N LYS A 716 45.90 37.69 -5.78
CA LYS A 716 45.14 38.87 -6.23
C LYS A 716 44.66 38.75 -7.67
N ALA A 717 44.93 37.64 -8.34
CA ALA A 717 44.47 37.39 -9.70
C ALA A 717 42.94 37.33 -9.76
N LYS A 718 42.35 37.98 -10.76
CA LYS A 718 40.88 38.03 -10.95
C LYS A 718 40.28 36.66 -11.29
N ASP A 719 41.09 35.74 -11.81
CA ASP A 719 40.70 34.39 -12.23
C ASP A 719 41.03 33.30 -11.19
N LYS A 720 41.43 33.67 -9.96
CA LYS A 720 41.85 32.71 -8.93
C LYS A 720 40.79 31.65 -8.58
N ARG A 721 39.49 32.02 -8.61
CA ARG A 721 38.38 31.06 -8.41
C ARG A 721 38.34 30.00 -9.52
N ALA A 722 38.55 30.41 -10.77
CA ALA A 722 38.61 29.48 -11.90
C ALA A 722 39.83 28.56 -11.81
N LYS A 723 41.00 29.10 -11.45
CA LYS A 723 42.22 28.30 -11.19
C LYS A 723 42.01 27.29 -10.05
N LEU A 724 41.32 27.69 -8.98
CA LEU A 724 40.97 26.78 -7.88
C LEU A 724 40.07 25.64 -8.37
N ILE A 725 39.04 25.93 -9.17
CA ILE A 725 38.14 24.90 -9.73
C ILE A 725 38.94 23.86 -10.53
N GLU A 726 39.83 24.27 -11.42
CA GLU A 726 40.65 23.32 -12.19
C GLU A 726 41.56 22.49 -11.29
N ARG A 727 42.17 23.11 -10.28
CA ARG A 727 43.01 22.42 -9.30
C ARG A 727 42.23 21.35 -8.53
N LEU A 728 41.02 21.68 -8.05
CA LEU A 728 40.16 20.73 -7.32
C LEU A 728 39.69 19.58 -8.21
N LEU A 729 39.37 19.83 -9.47
CA LEU A 729 38.96 18.78 -10.41
C LEU A 729 40.11 17.87 -10.84
N ALA A 730 41.35 18.34 -10.76
CA ALA A 730 42.56 17.57 -11.01
C ALA A 730 43.07 16.81 -9.76
N ASP A 731 42.62 17.19 -8.57
CA ASP A 731 43.07 16.60 -7.30
C ASP A 731 42.66 15.10 -7.20
N PRO A 732 43.59 14.20 -6.84
CA PRO A 732 43.29 12.77 -6.68
C PRO A 732 42.17 12.47 -5.69
N ALA A 733 42.01 13.28 -4.63
CA ALA A 733 40.97 13.11 -3.60
C ALA A 733 39.55 13.21 -4.16
N TYR A 734 39.38 13.83 -5.34
CA TYR A 734 38.11 13.80 -6.09
C TYR A 734 37.57 12.37 -6.22
N ALA A 735 38.44 11.42 -6.59
CA ALA A 735 37.99 10.07 -6.91
C ALA A 735 37.44 9.35 -5.68
N ASP A 736 38.12 9.47 -4.54
CA ASP A 736 37.70 8.83 -3.29
C ASP A 736 36.42 9.47 -2.75
N HIS A 737 36.27 10.80 -2.88
CA HIS A 737 35.06 11.51 -2.48
C HIS A 737 33.83 11.05 -3.27
N TRP A 738 33.93 10.98 -4.60
CA TRP A 738 32.80 10.58 -5.45
C TRP A 738 32.53 9.07 -5.43
N ALA A 739 33.58 8.24 -5.31
CA ALA A 739 33.43 6.81 -5.15
C ALA A 739 32.62 6.46 -3.89
N ASN A 740 32.83 7.15 -2.77
CA ASN A 740 32.03 6.91 -1.56
C ASN A 740 30.55 7.24 -1.74
N LYS A 741 30.22 8.37 -2.39
CA LYS A 741 28.82 8.74 -2.66
C LYS A 741 28.12 7.67 -3.51
N TRP A 742 28.83 7.10 -4.49
CA TRP A 742 28.30 6.02 -5.32
C TRP A 742 28.27 4.69 -4.60
N ALA A 743 29.24 4.42 -3.73
CA ALA A 743 29.27 3.23 -2.92
C ALA A 743 28.05 3.14 -2.01
N ASP A 744 27.56 4.25 -1.45
CA ASP A 744 26.32 4.25 -0.66
C ASP A 744 25.12 3.70 -1.44
N LEU A 745 25.12 3.85 -2.78
CA LEU A 745 24.02 3.42 -3.64
C LEU A 745 24.13 1.97 -4.11
N VAL A 746 25.35 1.46 -4.33
CA VAL A 746 25.57 0.17 -5.01
C VAL A 746 26.39 -0.84 -4.22
N ARG A 747 27.04 -0.45 -3.12
CA ARG A 747 27.89 -1.34 -2.31
C ARG A 747 27.00 -2.26 -1.47
N PRO A 748 27.05 -3.60 -1.67
CA PRO A 748 26.22 -4.51 -0.90
C PRO A 748 26.82 -4.82 0.48
N ASN A 749 26.03 -5.46 1.33
CA ASN A 749 26.50 -5.97 2.61
C ASN A 749 27.63 -7.01 2.41
N PRO A 750 28.81 -6.82 3.04
CA PRO A 750 29.93 -7.76 2.94
C PRO A 750 29.63 -9.18 3.46
N ASP A 751 28.66 -9.37 4.37
CA ASP A 751 28.24 -10.71 4.83
C ASP A 751 27.53 -11.51 3.73
N ARG A 752 26.74 -10.83 2.89
CA ARG A 752 26.01 -11.43 1.78
C ARG A 752 26.88 -11.57 0.53
N ALA A 753 27.63 -10.53 0.16
CA ALA A 753 28.40 -10.51 -1.08
C ALA A 753 29.84 -11.05 -0.92
N GLY A 754 30.38 -11.08 0.31
CA GLY A 754 31.77 -11.45 0.60
C GLY A 754 32.72 -10.26 0.61
N LEU A 755 33.62 -10.23 1.62
CA LEU A 755 34.59 -9.15 1.82
C LEU A 755 35.44 -8.85 0.57
N LYS A 756 35.98 -9.89 -0.07
CA LYS A 756 36.81 -9.73 -1.28
C LYS A 756 36.02 -9.12 -2.44
N SER A 757 34.79 -9.57 -2.67
CA SER A 757 33.90 -9.03 -3.71
C SER A 757 33.62 -7.55 -3.45
N VAL A 758 33.25 -7.18 -2.22
CA VAL A 758 32.97 -5.78 -1.86
C VAL A 758 34.21 -4.90 -2.05
N TYR A 759 35.39 -5.38 -1.66
CA TYR A 759 36.64 -4.67 -1.90
C TYR A 759 36.92 -4.45 -3.40
N VAL A 760 36.72 -5.47 -4.25
CA VAL A 760 36.92 -5.35 -5.70
C VAL A 760 35.94 -4.35 -6.34
N LEU A 761 34.68 -4.31 -5.88
CA LEU A 761 33.73 -3.28 -6.31
C LEU A 761 34.17 -1.88 -5.90
N ASP A 762 34.61 -1.71 -4.65
CA ASP A 762 35.11 -0.43 -4.15
C ASP A 762 36.31 0.09 -4.96
N GLN A 763 37.28 -0.79 -5.26
CA GLN A 763 38.42 -0.42 -6.08
C GLN A 763 38.02 -0.04 -7.51
N TRP A 764 37.05 -0.75 -8.10
CA TRP A 764 36.53 -0.39 -9.43
C TRP A 764 35.84 0.99 -9.41
N LEU A 765 35.03 1.29 -8.38
CA LEU A 765 34.38 2.60 -8.24
C LEU A 765 35.42 3.73 -8.18
N ARG A 766 36.44 3.59 -7.32
CA ARG A 766 37.51 4.59 -7.19
C ARG A 766 38.25 4.76 -8.51
N GLU A 767 38.59 3.66 -9.17
CA GLU A 767 39.29 3.69 -10.46
C GLU A 767 38.47 4.35 -11.56
N ALA A 768 37.15 4.12 -11.61
CA ALA A 768 36.26 4.77 -12.58
C ALA A 768 36.28 6.30 -12.43
N PHE A 769 36.25 6.82 -11.21
CA PHE A 769 36.35 8.27 -10.96
C PHE A 769 37.76 8.83 -11.17
N ARG A 770 38.83 8.06 -10.88
CA ARG A 770 40.21 8.46 -11.21
C ARG A 770 40.41 8.64 -12.71
N LYS A 771 39.87 7.72 -13.50
CA LYS A 771 39.89 7.76 -14.98
C LYS A 771 38.90 8.74 -15.58
N ASN A 772 38.05 9.38 -14.78
CA ASN A 772 36.95 10.23 -15.23
C ASN A 772 36.07 9.52 -16.28
N LEU A 773 35.68 8.27 -15.98
CA LEU A 773 34.81 7.48 -16.84
C LEU A 773 33.48 8.23 -17.07
N PRO A 774 33.06 8.45 -18.33
CA PRO A 774 31.76 9.04 -18.63
C PRO A 774 30.61 8.26 -17.98
N MET A 775 29.57 8.95 -17.51
CA MET A 775 28.53 8.31 -16.70
C MET A 775 27.67 7.29 -17.46
N ASP A 776 27.51 7.46 -18.77
CA ASP A 776 26.87 6.48 -19.66
C ASP A 776 27.70 5.19 -19.77
N ALA A 777 29.03 5.32 -19.91
CA ALA A 777 29.95 4.19 -19.89
C ALA A 777 29.98 3.50 -18.51
N PHE A 778 29.97 4.27 -17.43
CA PHE A 778 29.85 3.76 -16.06
C PHE A 778 28.55 2.95 -15.88
N ALA A 779 27.41 3.47 -16.34
CA ALA A 779 26.13 2.78 -16.30
C ALA A 779 26.14 1.50 -17.17
N ARG A 780 26.76 1.56 -18.34
CA ARG A 780 26.92 0.40 -19.23
C ARG A 780 27.73 -0.71 -18.58
N GLU A 781 28.88 -0.42 -17.99
CA GLU A 781 29.70 -1.41 -17.27
C GLU A 781 28.93 -2.02 -16.09
N MET A 782 28.10 -1.24 -15.41
CA MET A 782 27.26 -1.69 -14.30
C MET A 782 26.09 -2.58 -14.74
N ILE A 783 25.28 -2.15 -15.70
CA ILE A 783 24.02 -2.82 -16.10
C ILE A 783 24.27 -4.04 -17.01
N THR A 784 25.37 -4.04 -17.76
CA THR A 784 25.71 -5.14 -18.68
C THR A 784 26.78 -6.06 -18.11
N ALA A 785 27.08 -5.93 -16.80
CA ALA A 785 28.19 -6.62 -16.17
C ALA A 785 28.16 -8.14 -16.43
N THR A 786 29.32 -8.66 -16.87
CA THR A 786 29.59 -10.09 -17.03
C THR A 786 31.01 -10.37 -16.58
N GLY A 787 31.25 -11.55 -15.99
CA GLY A 787 32.55 -11.94 -15.48
C GLY A 787 32.52 -12.37 -14.02
N SER A 788 33.70 -12.38 -13.40
CA SER A 788 33.91 -12.89 -12.05
C SER A 788 33.75 -11.81 -10.98
N THR A 789 33.07 -12.16 -9.88
CA THR A 789 32.89 -11.28 -8.70
C THR A 789 34.20 -10.95 -7.97
N HIS A 790 35.28 -11.67 -8.27
CA HIS A 790 36.61 -11.41 -7.71
C HIS A 790 37.56 -10.73 -8.70
N ARG A 791 37.11 -10.44 -9.93
CA ARG A 791 37.92 -9.77 -10.97
C ARG A 791 37.28 -8.51 -11.54
N PHE A 792 35.96 -8.43 -11.56
CA PHE A 792 35.23 -7.30 -12.13
C PHE A 792 34.14 -6.82 -11.16
N GLY A 793 34.40 -5.68 -10.51
CA GLY A 793 33.60 -5.09 -9.44
C GLY A 793 32.10 -4.98 -9.72
N PRO A 794 31.66 -4.49 -10.90
CA PRO A 794 30.24 -4.36 -11.23
C PRO A 794 29.41 -5.65 -11.08
N THR A 795 30.01 -6.82 -11.29
CA THR A 795 29.31 -8.12 -11.11
C THR A 795 28.90 -8.40 -9.66
N VAL A 796 29.46 -7.67 -8.70
CA VAL A 796 29.17 -7.83 -7.27
C VAL A 796 27.77 -7.33 -6.94
N VAL A 797 27.22 -6.36 -7.70
CA VAL A 797 25.81 -5.96 -7.59
C VAL A 797 24.88 -7.14 -7.94
N TYR A 798 25.26 -7.98 -8.90
CA TYR A 798 24.54 -9.22 -9.30
C TYR A 798 24.66 -10.35 -8.30
N ARG A 799 25.74 -10.35 -7.51
CA ARG A 799 25.88 -11.29 -6.41
C ARG A 799 24.89 -10.99 -5.29
N ASP A 800 24.66 -9.71 -5.02
CA ASP A 800 23.68 -9.24 -4.05
C ASP A 800 22.25 -9.31 -4.61
N LYS A 801 21.94 -8.57 -5.68
CA LYS A 801 20.63 -8.55 -6.35
C LYS A 801 20.56 -9.68 -7.37
N ARG A 802 19.95 -10.80 -6.98
CA ARG A 802 20.09 -12.11 -7.63
C ARG A 802 18.98 -12.42 -8.62
N THR A 803 17.86 -11.71 -8.57
CA THR A 803 16.70 -11.93 -9.44
C THR A 803 16.44 -10.73 -10.36
N PRO A 804 15.78 -10.93 -11.52
CA PRO A 804 15.50 -9.85 -12.47
C PRO A 804 14.74 -8.67 -11.87
N ASP A 805 13.83 -8.93 -10.93
CA ASP A 805 13.05 -7.91 -10.23
C ASP A 805 13.88 -7.12 -9.19
N GLU A 806 14.81 -7.76 -8.47
CA GLU A 806 15.75 -7.02 -7.62
C GLU A 806 16.65 -6.09 -8.46
N MET A 807 16.99 -6.50 -9.68
CA MET A 807 17.77 -5.69 -10.63
C MET A 807 16.98 -4.51 -11.19
N ALA A 808 15.73 -4.73 -11.61
CA ALA A 808 14.85 -3.66 -12.05
C ALA A 808 14.70 -2.59 -10.96
N LYS A 809 14.48 -3.01 -9.70
CA LYS A 809 14.36 -2.11 -8.53
C LYS A 809 15.58 -1.19 -8.41
N ILE A 810 16.79 -1.75 -8.29
CA ILE A 810 17.98 -0.94 -8.02
C ILE A 810 18.34 -0.06 -9.21
N PHE A 811 18.29 -0.59 -10.44
CA PHE A 811 18.75 0.16 -11.61
C PHE A 811 17.75 1.23 -12.06
N SER A 812 16.43 1.04 -11.88
CA SER A 812 15.46 2.10 -12.13
C SER A 812 15.68 3.29 -11.19
N GLN A 813 15.92 3.01 -9.90
CA GLN A 813 16.16 4.05 -8.91
C GLN A 813 17.50 4.74 -9.17
N VAL A 814 18.59 3.98 -9.26
CA VAL A 814 19.97 4.51 -9.36
C VAL A 814 20.22 5.23 -10.69
N PHE A 815 19.76 4.69 -11.82
CA PHE A 815 20.11 5.27 -13.11
C PHE A 815 18.99 6.05 -13.78
N LEU A 816 17.72 5.74 -13.50
CA LEU A 816 16.58 6.46 -14.10
C LEU A 816 15.94 7.47 -13.14
N GLY A 817 16.35 7.50 -11.87
CA GLY A 817 15.75 8.38 -10.86
C GLY A 817 14.26 8.07 -10.62
N THR A 818 13.83 6.84 -10.89
CA THR A 818 12.43 6.41 -10.83
C THR A 818 12.28 5.23 -9.87
N ARG A 819 11.47 5.41 -8.83
CA ARG A 819 11.23 4.40 -7.78
C ARG A 819 10.09 3.46 -8.18
N LEU A 820 10.39 2.48 -9.02
CA LEU A 820 9.39 1.51 -9.50
C LEU A 820 9.09 0.39 -8.48
N GLU A 821 9.70 0.38 -7.30
CA GLU A 821 9.56 -0.72 -6.34
C GLU A 821 8.11 -0.95 -5.89
N CYS A 822 7.33 0.11 -5.65
CA CYS A 822 5.92 -0.09 -5.27
C CYS A 822 5.13 -0.79 -6.38
N ALA A 823 5.53 -0.62 -7.64
CA ALA A 823 4.94 -1.33 -8.78
C ALA A 823 5.24 -2.84 -8.78
N ARG A 824 6.20 -3.33 -7.96
CA ARG A 824 6.54 -4.75 -7.88
C ARG A 824 5.40 -5.62 -7.39
N CYS A 825 4.62 -5.15 -6.41
CA CYS A 825 3.58 -5.97 -5.76
C CYS A 825 2.16 -5.64 -6.24
N HIS A 826 1.90 -4.37 -6.59
CA HIS A 826 0.64 -3.85 -7.12
C HIS A 826 0.97 -2.64 -8.01
N ASN A 827 0.02 -2.05 -8.73
CA ASN A 827 0.29 -0.80 -9.46
C ASN A 827 0.72 0.32 -8.49
N HIS A 828 1.65 1.19 -8.91
CA HIS A 828 2.15 2.25 -8.05
C HIS A 828 0.99 3.16 -7.58
N PRO A 829 0.85 3.44 -6.27
CA PRO A 829 -0.34 4.10 -5.74
C PRO A 829 -0.45 5.58 -6.13
N ASN A 830 0.71 6.21 -6.40
CA ASN A 830 0.82 7.66 -6.60
C ASN A 830 1.36 8.04 -7.99
N GLU A 831 1.48 7.07 -8.90
CA GLU A 831 2.05 7.27 -10.24
C GLU A 831 1.39 6.34 -11.27
N LYS A 832 1.66 6.62 -12.55
CA LYS A 832 1.15 5.85 -13.69
C LYS A 832 1.76 4.44 -13.84
N TRP A 833 2.77 4.09 -13.07
CA TRP A 833 3.51 2.84 -13.24
C TRP A 833 2.70 1.63 -12.81
N SER A 834 2.50 0.71 -13.73
CA SER A 834 1.84 -0.56 -13.48
C SER A 834 2.83 -1.66 -13.07
N GLN A 835 2.32 -2.73 -12.48
CA GLN A 835 3.14 -3.93 -12.24
C GLN A 835 3.72 -4.51 -13.53
N ARG A 836 2.98 -4.40 -14.64
CA ARG A 836 3.49 -4.74 -15.97
C ARG A 836 4.73 -3.92 -16.33
N ASP A 837 4.75 -2.62 -16.07
CA ASP A 837 5.90 -1.76 -16.37
C ASP A 837 7.15 -2.21 -15.61
N PHE A 838 7.00 -2.48 -14.31
CA PHE A 838 8.09 -2.97 -13.47
C PHE A 838 8.65 -4.30 -13.98
N TYR A 839 7.80 -5.29 -14.24
CA TYR A 839 8.28 -6.61 -14.68
C TYR A 839 8.72 -6.63 -16.16
N SER A 840 8.26 -5.69 -17.00
CA SER A 840 8.81 -5.50 -18.35
C SER A 840 10.21 -4.88 -18.31
N LEU A 841 10.49 -4.00 -17.33
CA LEU A 841 11.87 -3.58 -17.06
C LEU A 841 12.71 -4.75 -16.50
N ALA A 842 12.14 -5.57 -15.61
CA ALA A 842 12.81 -6.77 -15.11
C ALA A 842 13.15 -7.78 -16.22
N ALA A 843 12.34 -7.84 -17.28
CA ALA A 843 12.60 -8.73 -18.41
C ALA A 843 13.95 -8.47 -19.12
N TYR A 844 14.51 -7.26 -19.02
CA TYR A 844 15.89 -6.99 -19.51
C TYR A 844 16.95 -7.87 -18.82
N PHE A 845 16.69 -8.33 -17.59
CA PHE A 845 17.63 -9.12 -16.80
C PHE A 845 17.30 -10.63 -16.80
N ALA A 846 16.26 -11.06 -17.54
CA ALA A 846 15.76 -12.43 -17.51
C ALA A 846 16.81 -13.48 -17.94
N GLN A 847 17.70 -13.11 -18.85
CA GLN A 847 18.73 -13.98 -19.43
C GLN A 847 20.06 -13.95 -18.66
N VAL A 848 20.15 -13.23 -17.53
CA VAL A 848 21.36 -13.25 -16.70
C VAL A 848 21.48 -14.60 -15.98
N LYS A 849 22.59 -15.30 -16.25
CA LYS A 849 22.93 -16.58 -15.62
C LYS A 849 24.13 -16.43 -14.71
N ARG A 850 24.27 -17.40 -13.79
CA ARG A 850 25.35 -17.48 -12.82
C ARG A 850 25.89 -18.89 -12.69
N LYS A 851 27.17 -19.01 -12.35
CA LYS A 851 27.84 -20.27 -11.95
C LYS A 851 28.89 -20.01 -10.89
N GLY A 852 29.17 -20.99 -10.03
CA GLY A 852 30.19 -20.89 -8.97
C GLY A 852 29.67 -21.24 -7.59
N ALA A 853 30.39 -20.83 -6.56
CA ALA A 853 30.25 -21.31 -5.18
C ALA A 853 28.96 -20.88 -4.44
N GLY A 854 28.16 -19.97 -5.00
CA GLY A 854 26.94 -19.52 -4.36
C GLY A 854 27.16 -18.47 -3.26
N VAL A 855 26.07 -18.07 -2.60
CA VAL A 855 26.03 -17.26 -1.38
C VAL A 855 25.81 -18.22 -0.22
N SER A 856 26.71 -18.24 0.75
CA SER A 856 26.67 -19.14 1.91
C SER A 856 26.71 -18.32 3.19
N PRO A 857 25.56 -17.92 3.76
CA PRO A 857 25.53 -17.22 5.04
C PRO A 857 26.12 -18.12 6.16
N PRO A 858 26.86 -17.57 7.15
CA PRO A 858 27.12 -16.15 7.41
C PRO A 858 28.34 -15.57 6.69
N ILE A 859 29.19 -16.38 6.02
CA ILE A 859 30.41 -15.90 5.33
C ILE A 859 30.43 -16.39 3.88
N SER A 860 30.11 -15.48 2.96
CA SER A 860 30.16 -15.73 1.52
C SER A 860 31.56 -15.49 0.95
N GLY A 861 32.45 -16.50 0.98
CA GLY A 861 33.83 -16.37 0.49
C GLY A 861 34.11 -16.83 -0.95
N GLY A 862 33.16 -17.53 -1.58
CA GLY A 862 33.38 -18.18 -2.87
C GLY A 862 33.20 -17.27 -4.10
N THR A 863 33.91 -17.58 -5.18
CA THR A 863 33.80 -16.85 -6.45
C THR A 863 32.52 -17.23 -7.20
N GLU A 864 31.82 -16.26 -7.78
CA GLU A 864 30.76 -16.47 -8.76
C GLU A 864 31.10 -15.79 -10.10
N TRP A 865 30.50 -16.31 -11.17
CA TRP A 865 30.60 -15.79 -12.52
C TRP A 865 29.21 -15.49 -13.06
N PHE A 866 29.02 -14.27 -13.57
CA PHE A 866 27.78 -13.83 -14.22
C PHE A 866 27.98 -13.72 -15.73
N TYR A 867 26.99 -14.15 -16.51
CA TYR A 867 27.04 -14.15 -17.97
C TYR A 867 25.65 -14.08 -18.58
N HIS A 868 25.55 -13.64 -19.83
CA HIS A 868 24.31 -13.71 -20.60
C HIS A 868 24.09 -15.14 -21.11
N GLY A 869 22.90 -15.70 -20.89
CA GLY A 869 22.52 -17.05 -21.31
C GLY A 869 21.44 -17.08 -22.37
N ALA A 870 21.30 -18.21 -23.06
CA ALA A 870 20.40 -18.36 -24.21
C ALA A 870 18.89 -18.33 -23.87
N SER A 871 18.50 -18.46 -22.60
CA SER A 871 17.09 -18.55 -22.19
C SER A 871 16.81 -17.80 -20.90
N GLY A 872 15.59 -17.31 -20.76
CA GLY A 872 15.11 -16.60 -19.58
C GLY A 872 13.85 -15.83 -19.90
N SER A 873 12.88 -15.85 -18.98
CA SER A 873 11.65 -15.09 -19.09
C SER A 873 11.25 -14.55 -17.73
N VAL A 874 10.47 -13.47 -17.74
CA VAL A 874 9.81 -12.92 -16.55
C VAL A 874 8.32 -12.97 -16.82
N SER A 875 7.58 -13.59 -15.91
CA SER A 875 6.12 -13.62 -15.97
C SER A 875 5.53 -12.53 -15.09
N HIS A 876 4.43 -11.93 -15.54
CA HIS A 876 3.61 -11.09 -14.71
C HIS A 876 2.99 -11.92 -13.57
N PRO A 877 3.11 -11.54 -12.29
CA PRO A 877 2.82 -12.45 -11.19
C PRO A 877 1.32 -12.70 -10.97
N VAL A 878 0.45 -11.82 -11.47
CA VAL A 878 -1.02 -12.04 -11.46
C VAL A 878 -1.51 -12.79 -12.70
N THR A 879 -1.31 -12.23 -13.90
CA THR A 879 -1.84 -12.80 -15.15
C THR A 879 -1.06 -14.03 -15.65
N GLY A 880 0.16 -14.27 -15.16
CA GLY A 880 1.05 -15.32 -15.66
C GLY A 880 1.65 -15.05 -17.05
N GLU A 881 1.27 -13.93 -17.69
CA GLU A 881 1.76 -13.55 -19.02
C GLU A 881 3.28 -13.40 -19.03
N THR A 882 3.94 -13.95 -20.05
CA THR A 882 5.38 -13.73 -20.26
C THR A 882 5.60 -12.34 -20.84
N LEU A 883 6.35 -11.49 -20.13
CA LEU A 883 6.57 -10.10 -20.52
C LEU A 883 7.83 -9.93 -21.38
N SER A 884 7.74 -9.02 -22.33
CA SER A 884 8.86 -8.61 -23.19
C SER A 884 9.63 -7.44 -22.57
N PRO A 885 10.96 -7.32 -22.79
CA PRO A 885 11.75 -6.18 -22.32
C PRO A 885 11.19 -4.84 -22.84
N ARG A 886 10.90 -3.92 -21.93
CA ARG A 886 10.36 -2.58 -22.24
C ARG A 886 10.88 -1.57 -21.24
N ALA A 887 11.45 -0.46 -21.72
CA ALA A 887 11.90 0.62 -20.85
C ALA A 887 10.69 1.48 -20.42
N PRO A 888 10.80 2.26 -19.34
CA PRO A 888 9.73 3.17 -18.93
C PRO A 888 9.35 4.15 -20.06
N ASP A 889 8.05 4.32 -20.30
CA ASP A 889 7.50 5.19 -21.36
C ASP A 889 7.99 4.88 -22.79
N SER A 890 8.46 3.65 -23.05
CA SER A 890 8.90 3.22 -24.39
C SER A 890 8.00 2.11 -24.96
N GLU A 891 8.08 1.92 -26.26
CA GLU A 891 7.60 0.68 -26.89
C GLU A 891 8.49 -0.51 -26.47
N PRO A 892 7.99 -1.76 -26.54
CA PRO A 892 8.80 -2.95 -26.31
C PRO A 892 10.06 -2.96 -27.18
N ALA A 893 11.19 -3.36 -26.58
CA ALA A 893 12.46 -3.41 -27.29
C ALA A 893 12.41 -4.44 -28.42
N LYS A 894 12.80 -4.01 -29.63
CA LYS A 894 12.98 -4.92 -30.77
C LYS A 894 14.29 -5.68 -30.60
N MET A 895 14.21 -7.00 -30.52
CA MET A 895 15.36 -7.87 -30.25
C MET A 895 15.54 -8.95 -31.31
N ALA A 896 16.79 -9.16 -31.73
CA ALA A 896 17.16 -10.36 -32.49
C ALA A 896 17.39 -11.55 -31.56
N ALA A 897 17.30 -12.77 -32.10
CA ALA A 897 17.57 -13.98 -31.33
C ALA A 897 19.02 -14.00 -30.81
N GLY A 898 19.19 -14.21 -29.50
CA GLY A 898 20.50 -14.30 -28.84
C GLY A 898 21.15 -12.95 -28.49
N GLU A 899 20.47 -11.83 -28.71
CA GLU A 899 20.96 -10.50 -28.34
C GLU A 899 20.80 -10.25 -26.82
N ASP A 900 21.76 -9.58 -26.19
CA ASP A 900 21.65 -9.20 -24.78
C ASP A 900 20.75 -7.97 -24.61
N ALA A 901 19.54 -8.19 -24.11
CA ALA A 901 18.54 -7.13 -23.89
C ALA A 901 19.13 -5.94 -23.11
N ARG A 902 20.04 -6.21 -22.15
CA ARG A 902 20.66 -5.18 -21.31
C ARG A 902 21.43 -4.15 -22.12
N GLN A 903 21.97 -4.53 -23.28
CA GLN A 903 22.65 -3.58 -24.18
C GLN A 903 21.65 -2.56 -24.76
N LYS A 904 20.45 -2.99 -25.17
CA LYS A 904 19.40 -2.08 -25.63
C LYS A 904 18.96 -1.09 -24.55
N LEU A 905 18.89 -1.55 -23.29
CA LEU A 905 18.53 -0.69 -22.18
C LEU A 905 19.55 0.45 -21.99
N VAL A 906 20.85 0.14 -22.01
CA VAL A 906 21.90 1.16 -21.82
C VAL A 906 22.11 2.03 -23.05
N ASP A 907 21.84 1.51 -24.26
CA ASP A 907 21.81 2.31 -25.48
C ASP A 907 20.69 3.35 -25.41
N TRP A 908 19.47 2.93 -25.03
CA TRP A 908 18.33 3.82 -24.79
C TRP A 908 18.61 4.87 -23.71
N MET A 909 19.31 4.49 -22.62
CA MET A 909 19.69 5.44 -21.57
C MET A 909 20.64 6.53 -22.07
N ALA A 910 21.47 6.24 -23.07
CA ALA A 910 22.46 7.17 -23.62
C ALA A 910 21.89 8.02 -24.77
N GLU A 911 20.64 7.80 -25.19
CA GLU A 911 19.99 8.61 -26.24
C GLU A 911 19.87 10.08 -25.80
N PRO A 912 20.15 11.06 -26.68
CA PRO A 912 20.14 12.48 -26.33
C PRO A 912 18.80 13.02 -25.80
N ASP A 913 17.69 12.42 -26.22
CA ASP A 913 16.32 12.76 -25.85
C ASP A 913 15.74 11.87 -24.74
N ASN A 914 16.55 10.98 -24.15
CA ASN A 914 16.15 10.17 -23.00
C ASN A 914 15.71 11.08 -21.81
N PRO A 915 14.46 10.96 -21.32
CA PRO A 915 13.94 11.88 -20.31
C PRO A 915 14.36 11.52 -18.87
N PHE A 916 15.11 10.43 -18.66
CA PHE A 916 15.41 9.90 -17.33
C PHE A 916 16.89 10.03 -16.96
N PHE A 917 17.78 9.39 -17.72
CA PHE A 917 19.17 9.15 -17.31
C PHE A 917 19.96 10.44 -17.05
N ALA A 918 20.00 11.36 -18.01
CA ALA A 918 20.73 12.61 -17.88
C ALA A 918 20.20 13.48 -16.73
N ARG A 919 18.86 13.55 -16.57
CA ARG A 919 18.22 14.27 -15.45
C ARG A 919 18.63 13.66 -14.12
N ALA A 920 18.54 12.34 -13.99
CA ALA A 920 18.88 11.61 -12.77
C ALA A 920 20.36 11.80 -12.36
N MET A 921 21.28 11.82 -13.33
CA MET A 921 22.71 12.08 -13.05
C MET A 921 22.95 13.53 -12.62
N VAL A 922 22.43 14.49 -13.38
CA VAL A 922 22.57 15.93 -13.09
C VAL A 922 22.00 16.29 -11.73
N ASN A 923 20.80 15.79 -11.39
CA ASN A 923 20.15 16.14 -10.14
C ASN A 923 20.92 15.62 -8.91
N ARG A 924 21.59 14.47 -9.03
CA ARG A 924 22.49 13.95 -7.98
C ARG A 924 23.72 14.81 -7.81
N VAL A 925 24.36 15.19 -8.92
CA VAL A 925 25.52 16.09 -8.88
C VAL A 925 25.09 17.44 -8.29
N TRP A 926 23.94 17.97 -8.70
CA TRP A 926 23.37 19.19 -8.13
C TRP A 926 23.15 19.06 -6.61
N GLY A 927 22.47 18.00 -6.16
CA GLY A 927 22.23 17.73 -4.75
C GLY A 927 23.51 17.63 -3.92
N ALA A 928 24.59 17.06 -4.49
CA ALA A 928 25.88 17.01 -3.83
C ALA A 928 26.52 18.39 -3.60
N HIS A 929 26.22 19.40 -4.42
CA HIS A 929 26.79 20.75 -4.33
C HIS A 929 25.88 21.77 -3.65
N PHE A 930 24.55 21.59 -3.72
CA PHE A 930 23.57 22.49 -3.11
C PHE A 930 22.89 21.89 -1.87
N GLY A 931 23.12 20.60 -1.56
CA GLY A 931 22.52 19.86 -0.44
C GLY A 931 21.12 19.34 -0.66
N LYS A 932 20.45 19.80 -1.72
CA LYS A 932 19.13 19.35 -2.16
C LYS A 932 19.13 19.30 -3.68
N GLY A 933 18.44 18.32 -4.26
CA GLY A 933 18.21 18.27 -5.69
C GLY A 933 17.23 19.36 -6.15
N LEU A 934 17.23 19.63 -7.47
CA LEU A 934 16.13 20.32 -8.13
C LEU A 934 14.82 19.53 -8.01
N VAL A 935 14.93 18.19 -7.94
CA VAL A 935 13.93 17.27 -7.40
C VAL A 935 14.47 16.69 -6.10
N GLU A 936 13.70 16.75 -5.01
CA GLU A 936 14.08 16.18 -3.71
C GLU A 936 12.98 15.23 -3.22
N PRO A 937 13.29 13.98 -2.83
CA PRO A 937 14.60 13.31 -2.88
C PRO A 937 15.23 13.25 -4.28
N VAL A 938 16.57 13.20 -4.34
CA VAL A 938 17.33 13.31 -5.61
C VAL A 938 17.03 12.24 -6.66
N ASP A 939 16.39 11.15 -6.25
CA ASP A 939 16.06 9.94 -7.02
C ASP A 939 14.54 9.65 -7.06
N ASP A 940 13.68 10.64 -6.78
CA ASP A 940 12.22 10.54 -6.82
C ASP A 940 11.63 11.46 -7.91
N MET A 941 12.06 11.26 -9.17
CA MET A 941 11.66 12.06 -10.34
C MET A 941 10.32 11.64 -10.91
N ARG A 942 9.28 11.79 -10.09
CA ARG A 942 7.92 11.47 -10.47
C ARG A 942 7.14 12.68 -10.90
N ALA A 943 6.09 12.46 -11.70
CA ALA A 943 5.20 13.54 -12.12
C ALA A 943 4.67 14.32 -10.89
N SER A 944 4.25 13.59 -9.84
CA SER A 944 3.72 14.13 -8.58
C SER A 944 4.76 14.79 -7.66
N ASN A 945 6.04 14.80 -8.04
CA ASN A 945 7.14 15.49 -7.38
C ASN A 945 7.93 16.31 -8.43
N PRO A 946 7.33 17.36 -9.01
CA PRO A 946 7.98 18.11 -10.07
C PRO A 946 9.21 18.86 -9.56
N PRO A 947 10.21 19.12 -10.44
CA PRO A 947 11.37 19.92 -10.08
C PRO A 947 10.98 21.37 -9.72
N VAL A 948 11.68 21.95 -8.75
CA VAL A 948 11.51 23.36 -8.33
C VAL A 948 11.85 24.36 -9.44
N ASN A 949 12.67 23.94 -10.40
CA ASN A 949 12.97 24.68 -11.63
C ASN A 949 13.17 23.68 -12.79
N ALA A 950 12.08 23.36 -13.49
CA ALA A 950 12.09 22.41 -14.61
C ALA A 950 13.01 22.85 -15.76
N ALA A 951 12.97 24.14 -16.12
CA ALA A 951 13.80 24.67 -17.21
C ALA A 951 15.30 24.51 -16.93
N LEU A 952 15.71 24.74 -15.68
CA LEU A 952 17.09 24.55 -15.25
C LEU A 952 17.52 23.07 -15.27
N LEU A 953 16.68 22.16 -14.76
CA LEU A 953 16.97 20.72 -14.81
C LEU A 953 17.13 20.23 -16.26
N ASP A 954 16.24 20.66 -17.14
CA ASP A 954 16.23 20.28 -18.55
C ASP A 954 17.46 20.83 -19.29
N ALA A 955 17.82 22.09 -19.03
CA ALA A 955 19.01 22.72 -19.60
C ALA A 955 20.30 22.04 -19.12
N LEU A 956 20.40 21.71 -17.83
CA LEU A 956 21.55 20.98 -17.29
C LEU A 956 21.64 19.56 -17.86
N ALA A 957 20.52 18.85 -18.03
CA ALA A 957 20.49 17.53 -18.65
C ALA A 957 20.97 17.59 -20.11
N ALA A 958 20.45 18.53 -20.90
CA ALA A 958 20.89 18.75 -22.27
C ALA A 958 22.37 19.14 -22.36
N HIS A 959 22.85 19.98 -21.42
CA HIS A 959 24.27 20.33 -21.32
C HIS A 959 25.14 19.11 -20.98
N PHE A 960 24.70 18.26 -20.06
CA PHE A 960 25.41 17.04 -19.69
C PHE A 960 25.56 16.05 -20.85
N VAL A 961 24.52 15.91 -21.69
CA VAL A 961 24.57 15.16 -22.94
C VAL A 961 25.61 15.77 -23.90
N LYS A 962 25.63 17.10 -24.08
CA LYS A 962 26.64 17.79 -24.90
C LYS A 962 28.07 17.58 -24.40
N LEU A 963 28.23 17.49 -23.07
CA LEU A 963 29.50 17.16 -22.42
C LEU A 963 29.87 15.66 -22.52
N LYS A 964 29.09 14.86 -23.26
CA LYS A 964 29.25 13.40 -23.39
C LYS A 964 29.28 12.73 -22.02
N PHE A 965 28.34 13.12 -21.16
CA PHE A 965 28.16 12.56 -19.81
C PHE A 965 29.40 12.70 -18.89
N ASN A 966 30.26 13.69 -19.15
CA ASN A 966 31.45 13.96 -18.34
C ASN A 966 31.09 14.70 -17.04
N GLN A 967 31.18 14.00 -15.90
CA GLN A 967 30.79 14.54 -14.59
C GLN A 967 31.70 15.70 -14.15
N LYS A 968 33.03 15.60 -14.29
CA LYS A 968 33.95 16.70 -13.91
C LYS A 968 33.65 17.99 -14.69
N ALA A 969 33.32 17.89 -15.97
CA ALA A 969 32.95 19.05 -16.79
C ALA A 969 31.60 19.67 -16.37
N LEU A 970 30.64 18.85 -15.93
CA LEU A 970 29.39 19.35 -15.34
C LEU A 970 29.66 20.09 -14.01
N ILE A 971 30.49 19.51 -13.13
CA ILE A 971 30.88 20.13 -11.86
C ILE A 971 31.57 21.46 -12.11
N ARG A 972 32.50 21.54 -13.08
CA ARG A 972 33.12 22.81 -13.51
C ARG A 972 32.07 23.87 -13.85
N THR A 973 31.04 23.49 -14.60
CA THR A 973 29.95 24.39 -15.01
C THR A 973 29.16 24.89 -13.79
N ILE A 974 28.86 24.01 -12.83
CA ILE A 974 28.15 24.34 -11.59
C ILE A 974 28.99 25.28 -10.71
N LEU A 975 30.25 24.93 -10.42
CA LEU A 975 31.13 25.74 -9.56
C LEU A 975 31.42 27.13 -10.14
N SER A 976 31.41 27.24 -11.48
CA SER A 976 31.63 28.52 -12.19
C SER A 976 30.39 29.43 -12.18
N SER A 977 29.20 28.89 -11.90
CA SER A 977 27.96 29.69 -11.82
C SER A 977 28.02 30.68 -10.66
N ARG A 978 27.39 31.84 -10.84
CA ARG A 978 27.22 32.79 -9.74
C ARG A 978 26.33 32.21 -8.65
N LEU A 979 25.35 31.38 -9.01
CA LEU A 979 24.40 30.72 -8.10
C LEU A 979 25.09 29.85 -7.04
N TYR A 980 26.09 29.05 -7.42
CA TYR A 980 26.86 28.26 -6.45
C TYR A 980 27.70 29.15 -5.51
N GLN A 981 28.14 30.29 -6.03
CA GLN A 981 28.99 31.26 -5.34
C GLN A 981 28.21 32.27 -4.49
N LEU A 982 26.92 32.07 -4.24
CA LEU A 982 26.15 32.94 -3.35
C LEU A 982 26.52 32.71 -1.88
N SER A 983 26.41 33.75 -1.07
CA SER A 983 26.54 33.69 0.39
C SER A 983 25.38 32.90 1.02
N SER A 984 25.61 32.37 2.21
CA SER A 984 24.55 31.75 3.03
C SER A 984 23.69 32.78 3.78
N GLU A 985 24.19 34.02 3.90
CA GLU A 985 23.49 35.14 4.49
C GLU A 985 22.27 35.53 3.64
N PRO A 986 21.05 35.50 4.20
CA PRO A 986 19.86 35.88 3.47
C PRO A 986 19.73 37.40 3.35
N ASN A 987 19.11 37.85 2.26
CA ASN A 987 18.56 39.20 2.13
C ASN A 987 17.07 39.22 2.54
N ALA A 988 16.46 40.41 2.53
CA ALA A 988 15.06 40.60 2.95
C ALA A 988 14.03 39.79 2.14
N THR A 989 14.37 39.36 0.92
CA THR A 989 13.45 38.67 0.02
C THR A 989 13.55 37.14 0.13
N ASN A 990 14.71 36.60 0.51
CA ASN A 990 15.00 35.16 0.43
C ASN A 990 15.21 34.46 1.79
N ALA A 991 14.98 35.15 2.91
CA ALA A 991 15.17 34.57 4.25
C ALA A 991 14.40 33.27 4.50
N VAL A 992 13.20 33.16 3.91
CA VAL A 992 12.33 31.97 4.01
C VAL A 992 12.51 30.97 2.88
N ASP A 993 13.39 31.24 1.91
CA ASP A 993 13.67 30.29 0.83
C ASP A 993 14.48 29.10 1.36
N THR A 994 13.97 27.91 1.10
CA THR A 994 14.54 26.63 1.57
C THR A 994 14.74 25.62 0.44
N ARG A 995 14.42 25.98 -0.82
CA ARG A 995 14.46 25.05 -1.96
C ARG A 995 14.76 25.67 -3.33
N ASN A 996 14.69 26.98 -3.50
CA ASN A 996 14.91 27.60 -4.82
C ASN A 996 16.38 27.98 -5.06
N PHE A 997 17.25 27.84 -4.06
CA PHE A 997 18.68 28.13 -4.15
C PHE A 997 18.99 29.62 -4.36
N SER A 998 18.12 30.52 -3.89
CA SER A 998 18.37 31.97 -3.94
C SER A 998 19.47 32.45 -2.98
N ARG A 999 20.04 31.52 -2.20
CA ARG A 999 21.22 31.66 -1.35
C ARG A 999 21.86 30.28 -1.17
N SER A 1000 23.08 30.24 -0.65
CA SER A 1000 23.68 28.96 -0.23
C SER A 1000 23.02 28.44 1.05
N TYR A 1001 22.77 27.14 1.11
CA TYR A 1001 22.29 26.50 2.34
C TYR A 1001 23.47 25.92 3.11
N ARG A 1002 23.53 26.21 4.41
CA ARG A 1002 24.53 25.63 5.31
C ARG A 1002 24.27 24.13 5.41
N ARG A 1003 25.31 23.33 5.14
CA ARG A 1003 25.25 21.86 5.15
C ARG A 1003 26.29 21.32 6.09
N ARG A 1004 25.88 20.35 6.88
CA ARG A 1004 26.82 19.66 7.76
C ARG A 1004 27.77 18.80 6.93
N LEU A 1005 29.02 18.70 7.38
CA LEU A 1005 29.98 17.75 6.82
C LEU A 1005 29.53 16.30 7.05
N SER A 1006 29.80 15.42 6.08
CA SER A 1006 29.56 13.98 6.26
C SER A 1006 30.50 13.41 7.31
N ALA A 1007 30.14 12.26 7.89
CA ALA A 1007 30.91 11.60 8.93
C ALA A 1007 32.40 11.44 8.59
N GLU A 1008 32.70 10.98 7.37
CA GLU A 1008 34.06 10.74 6.87
C GLU A 1008 34.82 12.05 6.70
N VAL A 1009 34.20 13.03 6.03
CA VAL A 1009 34.80 14.36 5.80
C VAL A 1009 35.08 15.06 7.14
N LEU A 1010 34.18 14.95 8.11
CA LEU A 1010 34.36 15.57 9.42
C LEU A 1010 35.46 14.90 10.23
N LEU A 1011 35.55 13.56 10.22
CA LEU A 1011 36.62 12.85 10.94
C LEU A 1011 38.00 13.13 10.33
N ASP A 1012 38.08 13.22 9.01
CA ASP A 1012 39.28 13.63 8.30
C ASP A 1012 39.65 15.08 8.63
N ALA A 1013 38.67 16.00 8.63
CA ALA A 1013 38.87 17.39 9.04
C ALA A 1013 39.37 17.51 10.49
N VAL A 1014 38.81 16.74 11.43
CA VAL A 1014 39.30 16.68 12.82
C VAL A 1014 40.76 16.22 12.85
N SER A 1015 41.11 15.20 12.07
CA SER A 1015 42.47 14.66 12.02
C SER A 1015 43.46 15.66 11.40
N ASP A 1016 43.05 16.41 10.38
CA ASP A 1016 43.86 17.47 9.75
C ASP A 1016 44.14 18.62 10.73
N VAL A 1017 43.11 19.03 11.48
CA VAL A 1017 43.19 20.12 12.47
C VAL A 1017 44.07 19.72 13.64
N THR A 1018 43.87 18.52 14.22
CA THR A 1018 44.68 18.06 15.35
C THR A 1018 46.05 17.57 14.94
N GLY A 1019 46.28 17.28 13.65
CA GLY A 1019 47.51 16.67 13.16
C GLY A 1019 47.70 15.22 13.62
N VAL A 1020 46.64 14.57 14.12
CA VAL A 1020 46.66 13.20 14.63
C VAL A 1020 45.74 12.34 13.75
N PRO A 1021 46.29 11.46 12.91
CA PRO A 1021 45.49 10.61 12.02
C PRO A 1021 44.62 9.63 12.81
N THR A 1022 43.55 9.14 12.19
CA THR A 1022 42.78 8.01 12.71
C THR A 1022 43.29 6.73 12.06
N SER A 1023 43.49 5.68 12.85
CA SER A 1023 43.83 4.35 12.32
C SER A 1023 42.57 3.54 12.05
N PHE A 1024 42.54 2.85 10.91
CA PHE A 1024 41.42 1.99 10.52
C PHE A 1024 41.92 0.57 10.28
N THR A 1025 41.25 -0.42 10.86
CA THR A 1025 41.58 -1.83 10.63
C THR A 1025 41.31 -2.22 9.18
N ALA A 1026 42.08 -3.19 8.66
CA ALA A 1026 41.95 -3.68 7.28
C ALA A 1026 42.05 -2.56 6.19
N THR A 1027 42.84 -1.52 6.49
CA THR A 1027 43.26 -0.48 5.56
C THR A 1027 44.78 -0.30 5.62
N TRP A 1028 45.35 0.53 4.76
CA TRP A 1028 46.77 0.86 4.80
C TRP A 1028 47.09 1.89 5.89
N ASN A 1029 48.32 1.91 6.39
CA ASN A 1029 48.71 2.81 7.48
C ASN A 1029 48.68 4.28 7.02
N GLY A 1030 47.82 5.09 7.63
CA GLY A 1030 47.62 6.49 7.24
C GLY A 1030 46.41 6.73 6.35
N ALA A 1031 45.61 5.70 6.07
CA ALA A 1031 44.35 5.83 5.34
C ALA A 1031 43.41 6.84 6.01
N ARG A 1032 42.77 7.66 5.19
CA ARG A 1032 41.74 8.61 5.59
C ARG A 1032 40.40 7.90 5.77
N ALA A 1033 39.47 8.51 6.49
CA ALA A 1033 38.11 8.01 6.65
C ALA A 1033 37.39 7.84 5.30
N LEU A 1034 37.63 8.74 4.35
CA LEU A 1034 37.14 8.62 2.97
C LEU A 1034 37.71 7.41 2.19
N GLU A 1035 38.77 6.77 2.67
CA GLU A 1035 39.35 5.59 2.03
C GLU A 1035 38.82 4.28 2.64
N THR A 1036 37.95 4.37 3.64
CA THR A 1036 37.26 3.21 4.18
C THR A 1036 36.31 2.61 3.13
N TRP A 1037 36.42 1.31 2.92
CA TRP A 1037 35.77 0.60 1.81
C TRP A 1037 34.59 -0.28 2.25
N ASN A 1038 34.31 -0.38 3.55
CA ASN A 1038 33.15 -1.11 4.08
C ASN A 1038 32.76 -0.64 5.50
N PHE A 1039 31.51 -0.91 5.90
CA PHE A 1039 30.96 -0.54 7.21
C PHE A 1039 31.52 -1.38 8.38
N LYS A 1040 32.08 -2.58 8.12
CA LYS A 1040 32.67 -3.43 9.17
C LYS A 1040 33.99 -2.88 9.73
N ILE A 1041 34.58 -1.89 9.08
CA ILE A 1041 35.67 -1.10 9.65
C ILE A 1041 35.06 -0.25 10.77
N GLY A 1042 35.27 -0.69 12.01
CA GLY A 1042 34.67 -0.09 13.20
C GLY A 1042 35.15 1.34 13.44
N SER A 1043 34.21 2.26 13.68
CA SER A 1043 34.50 3.63 14.09
C SER A 1043 33.29 4.25 14.77
N GLU A 1044 33.37 4.45 16.08
CA GLU A 1044 32.30 5.07 16.88
C GLU A 1044 31.94 6.47 16.36
N PHE A 1045 32.95 7.25 15.95
CA PHE A 1045 32.75 8.57 15.37
C PHE A 1045 31.94 8.49 14.06
N LEU A 1046 32.33 7.62 13.13
CA LEU A 1046 31.63 7.54 11.85
C LEU A 1046 30.16 7.13 12.02
N ASP A 1047 29.91 6.21 12.96
CA ASP A 1047 28.57 5.70 13.22
C ASP A 1047 27.70 6.75 13.94
N ALA A 1048 28.26 7.48 14.92
CA ALA A 1048 27.56 8.58 15.61
C ALA A 1048 27.17 9.73 14.64
N PHE A 1049 27.96 9.95 13.59
CA PHE A 1049 27.72 10.99 12.58
C PHE A 1049 26.97 10.49 11.34
N GLY A 1050 26.36 9.29 11.41
CA GLY A 1050 25.39 8.83 10.43
C GLY A 1050 26.00 8.26 9.15
N ARG A 1051 27.16 7.59 9.24
CA ARG A 1051 27.69 6.76 8.15
C ARG A 1051 26.64 5.69 7.74
N PRO A 1052 26.37 5.51 6.44
CA PRO A 1052 25.39 4.52 5.98
C PRO A 1052 25.78 3.09 6.38
N ASN A 1053 24.80 2.33 6.88
CA ASN A 1053 24.97 0.91 7.15
C ASN A 1053 24.44 0.09 5.97
N SER A 1054 25.33 -0.58 5.24
CA SER A 1054 24.95 -1.45 4.12
C SER A 1054 24.03 -2.63 4.48
N SER A 1055 23.77 -2.84 5.78
CA SER A 1055 22.88 -3.87 6.33
C SER A 1055 21.48 -3.35 6.69
N SER A 1056 21.25 -2.03 6.71
CA SER A 1056 19.92 -1.46 6.96
C SER A 1056 19.07 -1.41 5.69
N ASP A 1057 17.74 -1.29 5.81
CA ASP A 1057 16.83 -1.04 4.70
C ASP A 1057 16.06 0.27 4.95
N PRO A 1058 16.27 1.33 4.14
CA PRO A 1058 17.20 1.42 3.02
C PRO A 1058 18.68 1.52 3.48
N PRO A 1059 19.64 0.93 2.74
CA PRO A 1059 21.05 0.86 3.14
C PRO A 1059 21.86 2.16 2.91
N CYS A 1060 21.24 3.20 2.36
CA CYS A 1060 21.94 4.34 1.74
C CYS A 1060 21.66 5.73 2.35
N GLU A 1061 20.86 5.83 3.42
CA GLU A 1061 20.48 7.13 3.98
C GLU A 1061 21.61 7.74 4.84
N ARG A 1062 22.15 8.88 4.42
CA ARG A 1062 23.07 9.70 5.22
C ARG A 1062 22.26 10.66 6.09
N ASN A 1063 22.38 10.54 7.41
CA ASN A 1063 21.71 11.46 8.33
C ASN A 1063 22.47 12.79 8.43
N THR A 1064 21.93 13.83 7.81
CA THR A 1064 22.48 15.19 7.85
C THR A 1064 21.85 16.08 8.94
N LYS A 1065 20.86 15.57 9.68
CA LYS A 1065 20.22 16.30 10.79
C LYS A 1065 21.12 16.28 12.03
N GLY A 1066 21.12 17.39 12.77
CA GLY A 1066 21.78 17.47 14.06
C GLY A 1066 21.09 16.61 15.13
N THR A 1067 21.85 15.80 15.85
CA THR A 1067 21.39 15.05 17.01
C THR A 1067 22.14 15.47 18.27
N VAL A 1068 21.50 15.28 19.44
CA VAL A 1068 22.13 15.52 20.75
C VAL A 1068 23.38 14.65 20.91
N VAL A 1069 23.34 13.40 20.44
CA VAL A 1069 24.47 12.47 20.49
C VAL A 1069 25.69 13.06 19.78
N GLN A 1070 25.51 13.63 18.59
CA GLN A 1070 26.63 14.21 17.85
C GLN A 1070 27.20 15.47 18.49
N ALA A 1071 26.36 16.31 19.10
CA ALA A 1071 26.81 17.48 19.84
C ALA A 1071 27.63 17.06 21.08
N LEU A 1072 27.14 16.07 21.85
CA LEU A 1072 27.86 15.51 22.99
C LEU A 1072 29.18 14.85 22.58
N HIS A 1073 29.22 14.18 21.42
CA HIS A 1073 30.44 13.57 20.91
C HIS A 1073 31.52 14.62 20.58
N MET A 1074 31.14 15.78 20.01
CA MET A 1074 32.10 16.87 19.76
C MET A 1074 32.56 17.56 21.06
N MET A 1075 31.71 17.66 22.06
CA MET A 1075 32.05 18.37 23.30
C MET A 1075 32.91 17.51 24.24
N HIS A 1076 32.60 16.22 24.39
CA HIS A 1076 33.09 15.40 25.50
C HIS A 1076 33.65 14.02 25.10
N SER A 1077 33.80 13.69 23.82
CA SER A 1077 34.35 12.37 23.47
C SER A 1077 35.81 12.23 23.90
N GLU A 1078 36.14 11.08 24.51
CA GLU A 1078 37.51 10.73 24.87
C GLU A 1078 38.42 10.70 23.64
N ILE A 1079 37.88 10.24 22.50
CA ILE A 1079 38.60 10.17 21.22
C ILE A 1079 39.03 11.56 20.74
N LEU A 1080 38.13 12.55 20.78
CA LEU A 1080 38.47 13.91 20.36
C LEU A 1080 39.45 14.55 21.35
N HIS A 1081 39.20 14.38 22.66
CA HIS A 1081 40.10 14.90 23.68
C HIS A 1081 41.52 14.34 23.52
N ALA A 1082 41.65 13.02 23.34
CA ALA A 1082 42.93 12.36 23.11
C ALA A 1082 43.65 12.86 21.85
N LYS A 1083 42.92 13.16 20.77
CA LYS A 1083 43.52 13.77 19.56
C LYS A 1083 44.03 15.19 19.81
N ILE A 1084 43.32 16.00 20.60
CA ILE A 1084 43.74 17.37 20.93
C ILE A 1084 44.96 17.37 21.85
N THR A 1085 45.02 16.44 22.81
CA THR A 1085 46.08 16.38 23.83
C THR A 1085 47.27 15.47 23.47
N HIS A 1086 47.24 14.85 22.28
CA HIS A 1086 48.27 13.92 21.82
C HIS A 1086 49.67 14.56 21.79
N ALA A 1087 50.69 13.82 22.24
CA ALA A 1087 52.07 14.29 22.33
C ALA A 1087 52.65 14.72 20.96
N ASP A 1088 52.34 13.99 19.89
CA ASP A 1088 52.75 14.36 18.53
C ASP A 1088 51.76 15.28 17.79
N GLY A 1089 50.70 15.72 18.47
CA GLY A 1089 49.61 16.53 17.91
C GLY A 1089 50.02 17.97 17.60
N ARG A 1090 49.18 18.65 16.81
CA ARG A 1090 49.38 20.06 16.45
C ARG A 1090 49.39 20.97 17.68
N ALA A 1091 48.58 20.67 18.69
CA ALA A 1091 48.55 21.45 19.93
C ALA A 1091 49.92 21.50 20.61
N GLU A 1092 50.58 20.34 20.75
CA GLU A 1092 51.92 20.24 21.34
C GLU A 1092 52.95 20.99 20.50
N LYS A 1093 52.94 20.77 19.18
CA LYS A 1093 53.88 21.40 18.24
C LYS A 1093 53.74 22.93 18.23
N LEU A 1094 52.52 23.45 18.29
CA LEU A 1094 52.28 24.90 18.36
C LEU A 1094 52.66 25.48 19.73
N ALA A 1095 52.34 24.78 20.82
CA ALA A 1095 52.70 25.20 22.17
C ALA A 1095 54.23 25.28 22.37
N ALA A 1096 54.96 24.30 21.82
CA ALA A 1096 56.42 24.24 21.84
C ALA A 1096 57.13 25.17 20.84
N SER A 1097 56.37 25.88 19.98
CA SER A 1097 56.94 26.81 19.00
C SER A 1097 57.08 28.24 19.54
N ASP A 1098 58.02 28.99 18.95
CA ASP A 1098 58.28 30.41 19.26
C ASP A 1098 57.24 31.39 18.68
N LYS A 1099 56.16 30.88 18.07
CA LYS A 1099 55.12 31.70 17.43
C LYS A 1099 54.36 32.56 18.44
N ALA A 1100 54.08 33.81 18.10
CA ALA A 1100 53.21 34.66 18.91
C ALA A 1100 51.77 34.09 18.96
N PRO A 1101 50.97 34.39 20.02
CA PRO A 1101 49.57 33.94 20.10
C PRO A 1101 48.73 34.28 18.87
N ALA A 1102 48.97 35.44 18.24
CA ALA A 1102 48.29 35.83 17.00
C ALA A 1102 48.66 34.94 15.80
N GLU A 1103 49.92 34.49 15.70
CA GLU A 1103 50.38 33.58 14.65
C GLU A 1103 49.86 32.15 14.88
N ILE A 1104 49.77 31.71 16.14
CA ILE A 1104 49.11 30.46 16.51
C ILE A 1104 47.62 30.50 16.13
N ALA A 1105 46.94 31.60 16.46
CA ALA A 1105 45.54 31.80 16.10
C ALA A 1105 45.35 31.76 14.58
N GLU A 1106 46.21 32.43 13.82
CA GLU A 1106 46.15 32.38 12.35
C GLU A 1106 46.33 30.96 11.82
N GLU A 1107 47.29 30.19 12.32
CA GLU A 1107 47.49 28.82 11.86
C GLU A 1107 46.29 27.91 12.18
N VAL A 1108 45.73 28.02 13.40
CA VAL A 1108 44.54 27.26 13.80
C VAL A 1108 43.37 27.60 12.89
N PHE A 1109 43.11 28.87 12.62
CA PHE A 1109 42.00 29.29 11.75
C PHE A 1109 42.22 28.87 10.29
N LEU A 1110 43.45 28.93 9.78
CA LEU A 1110 43.75 28.50 8.41
C LEU A 1110 43.57 26.98 8.21
N VAL A 1111 43.97 26.16 9.18
CA VAL A 1111 43.79 24.69 9.06
C VAL A 1111 42.35 24.25 9.31
N SER A 1112 41.61 24.94 10.17
CA SER A 1112 40.28 24.51 10.60
C SER A 1112 39.13 25.16 9.83
N LEU A 1113 39.23 26.46 9.55
CA LEU A 1113 38.19 27.29 8.91
C LEU A 1113 38.61 27.82 7.53
N ASN A 1114 39.88 27.68 7.14
CA ASN A 1114 40.46 28.15 5.88
C ASN A 1114 40.33 29.65 5.64
N ARG A 1115 40.31 30.43 6.72
CA ARG A 1115 40.36 31.89 6.73
C ARG A 1115 41.36 32.39 7.76
N ARG A 1116 41.72 33.67 7.67
CA ARG A 1116 42.41 34.37 8.76
C ARG A 1116 41.41 34.72 9.87
N PRO A 1117 41.82 34.74 11.15
CA PRO A 1117 40.97 35.23 12.23
C PRO A 1117 40.65 36.71 12.00
N THR A 1118 39.43 37.12 12.32
CA THR A 1118 39.07 38.54 12.31
C THR A 1118 39.88 39.29 13.38
N ALA A 1119 39.97 40.62 13.26
CA ALA A 1119 40.67 41.44 14.24
C ALA A 1119 40.12 41.25 15.67
N THR A 1120 38.80 41.04 15.80
CA THR A 1120 38.14 40.77 17.08
C THR A 1120 38.53 39.41 17.64
N GLU A 1121 38.46 38.34 16.84
CA GLU A 1121 38.85 36.99 17.25
C GLU A 1121 40.33 36.94 17.64
N SER A 1122 41.21 37.54 16.84
CA SER A 1122 42.66 37.61 17.11
C SER A 1122 42.95 38.32 18.45
N LYS A 1123 42.26 39.43 18.73
CA LYS A 1123 42.39 40.16 20.00
C LYS A 1123 41.90 39.33 21.20
N GLN A 1124 40.76 38.66 21.06
CA GLN A 1124 40.20 37.81 22.11
C GLN A 1124 41.11 36.62 22.43
N ILE A 1125 41.64 35.97 21.40
CA ILE A 1125 42.55 34.83 21.55
C ILE A 1125 43.87 35.28 22.20
N THR A 1126 44.46 36.39 21.74
CA THR A 1126 45.69 36.93 22.35
C THR A 1126 45.47 37.26 23.82
N ALA A 1127 44.35 37.88 24.19
CA ALA A 1127 44.01 38.16 25.58
C ALA A 1127 43.80 36.88 26.42
N TYR A 1128 43.25 35.82 25.83
CA TYR A 1128 43.11 34.51 26.49
C TYR A 1128 44.47 33.86 26.76
N PHE A 1129 45.40 33.91 25.79
CA PHE A 1129 46.76 33.41 25.96
C PHE A 1129 47.52 34.16 27.06
N GLU A 1130 47.36 35.48 27.16
CA GLU A 1130 47.94 36.27 28.26
C GLU A 1130 47.38 35.86 29.63
N LYS A 1131 46.07 35.60 29.72
CA LYS A 1131 45.44 35.09 30.95
C LYS A 1131 45.95 33.70 31.33
N LYS A 1132 46.37 32.90 30.35
CA LYS A 1132 46.89 31.53 30.48
C LYS A 1132 48.41 31.45 30.26
N LYS A 1133 49.14 32.53 30.52
CA LYS A 1133 50.60 32.60 30.28
C LYS A 1133 51.41 31.45 30.91
N ASP A 1134 50.96 30.95 32.07
CA ASP A 1134 51.61 29.86 32.81
C ASP A 1134 51.22 28.46 32.29
N ASP A 1135 50.26 28.38 31.36
CA ASP A 1135 49.74 27.15 30.74
C ASP A 1135 49.48 27.37 29.25
N ARG A 1136 50.55 27.67 28.51
CA ARG A 1136 50.51 27.91 27.06
C ARG A 1136 49.96 26.69 26.30
N LYS A 1137 50.30 25.47 26.75
CA LYS A 1137 49.81 24.22 26.17
C LYS A 1137 48.28 24.11 26.30
N GLY A 1138 47.75 24.32 27.50
CA GLY A 1138 46.30 24.35 27.73
C GLY A 1138 45.61 25.43 26.90
N ALA A 1139 46.21 26.62 26.75
CA ALA A 1139 45.64 27.68 25.91
C ALA A 1139 45.48 27.28 24.42
N VAL A 1140 46.45 26.55 23.85
CA VAL A 1140 46.36 26.04 22.47
C VAL A 1140 45.32 24.92 22.36
N GLN A 1141 45.27 24.02 23.35
CA GLN A 1141 44.29 22.93 23.39
C GLN A 1141 42.85 23.46 23.48
N ASP A 1142 42.62 24.45 24.34
CA ASP A 1142 41.33 25.13 24.49
C ASP A 1142 40.91 25.82 23.19
N LEU A 1143 41.85 26.48 22.50
CA LEU A 1143 41.58 27.13 21.22
C LEU A 1143 41.17 26.12 20.14
N LEU A 1144 41.90 25.01 20.01
CA LEU A 1144 41.54 23.94 19.07
C LEU A 1144 40.18 23.34 19.39
N TRP A 1145 39.92 23.04 20.67
CA TRP A 1145 38.63 22.50 21.12
C TRP A 1145 37.48 23.47 20.81
N ALA A 1146 37.67 24.77 21.09
CA ALA A 1146 36.67 25.80 20.85
C ALA A 1146 36.33 25.90 19.36
N VAL A 1147 37.33 25.95 18.48
CA VAL A 1147 37.12 26.06 17.03
C VAL A 1147 36.44 24.80 16.46
N LEU A 1148 36.88 23.60 16.87
CA LEU A 1148 36.27 22.33 16.46
C LEU A 1148 34.79 22.20 16.85
N ASN A 1149 34.34 22.91 17.89
CA ASN A 1149 32.96 22.92 18.35
C ASN A 1149 32.11 24.06 17.77
N THR A 1150 32.66 24.88 16.87
CA THR A 1150 31.88 25.94 16.21
C THR A 1150 30.98 25.38 15.11
N ALA A 1151 29.86 26.08 14.86
CA ALA A 1151 29.03 25.80 13.70
C ALA A 1151 29.80 26.00 12.38
N GLU A 1152 30.74 26.93 12.32
CA GLU A 1152 31.56 27.16 11.11
C GLU A 1152 32.46 25.96 10.77
N PHE A 1153 32.99 25.26 11.79
CA PHE A 1153 33.77 24.05 11.57
C PHE A 1153 32.90 22.86 11.12
N LEU A 1154 31.76 22.65 11.80
CA LEU A 1154 30.87 21.50 11.56
C LEU A 1154 30.10 21.55 10.24
N PHE A 1155 30.06 22.71 9.60
CA PHE A 1155 29.35 22.94 8.34
C PHE A 1155 30.34 23.32 7.22
N ASN A 1156 29.87 23.22 5.98
CA ASN A 1156 30.62 23.53 4.76
C ASN A 1156 30.84 25.04 4.51
N HIS A 1157 30.59 25.88 5.52
CA HIS A 1157 30.45 27.34 5.54
C HIS A 1157 29.02 27.89 5.49
#